data_AF-A0A8B8C6H9-F1
#
_entry.id   AF-A0A8B8C6H9-F1
#
_cell.length_a   1.000
_cell.length_b   1.000
_cell.length_c   1.000
_cell.angle_alpha   90.00
_cell.angle_beta   90.00
_cell.angle_gamma   90.00
#
_symmetry.space_group_name_H-M   'P 1'
#
loop_
_entity.id
_entity.type
_entity.pdbx_description
1 polymer ?
#
loop_
_entity_poly.entity_id
_entity_poly.type
_entity_poly.pdbx_seq_one_letter_code
_entity_poly.pdbx_strand_id
1 'polypeptide(L)'
;MSGKLLFLFVVFEFSRVLHAASVGSNSLDDYERLRQRVQRESMITTTIMNSVNVLQLEFSNMITDQKQQNADIKLLLQQVAALSKLNTQLNSELNQMKRNSTESNMRLNDMINQNSNKVNGVSNKIVKEIGDVRKEISRQNNDIELLQVDINQLKRSSVDERAFTEKVTSITQQIGEVKTANGMNSHVIEELQQEVNNLKETTVKQTDFQEKYSQMTNEMENVKSNGVNNSYVISEIQNEVETIAFNQSRHDNNLMYLNQKVKSLEKRTDNLETAMENMSVSLSSYDSSTKGMSTVISEMQGDLTSVQDSSKDLGEIVLRLTNDMMFLQSNTVQLTDSISGLENNVTSLLLDSDKHDDSLRNLKKNVSIVQDVQNAMESDIFKQRKYLLSQKDSSEGMAVVIFRLTNNLTSLREKDEKLEQALLKVYHNVTQLSEEENVLRNEIKHIKENVTLLNEKNKGFDDTLEHLSQKTLSVYRQTNRFDEELFELKNNVFVYDERSKKFGDSLHGIENNMSTIQQKFDALNNVIDTLMYNVTSIEKGNGQLDDAIDQLSHNVNNLQQQKESNGMMRPRPTTNQVALPGELGQSRVAFTAQISLEGAMSDIKRNQTIVFDLVEYNMGGGYDPTTGKFKSQISGTYVFFFNILTRPHMRLGVDLTINGETRSACAYSGADPNFSVNGSNMVVVHINKGDEVWVRAHKSRDPPPGVMLSSFANSFAGFLLYED
;
A
#
# COMPACT_ATOMS: atom_id res chain seq x y z
N MET A 1 -29.34 0.13 45.38
CA MET A 1 -30.78 -0.21 45.33
C MET A 1 -31.12 -1.51 46.04
N SER A 2 -30.55 -2.66 45.65
CA SER A 2 -30.89 -4.03 46.15
C SER A 2 -31.44 -4.15 47.58
N GLY A 3 -30.72 -3.64 48.59
CA GLY A 3 -31.14 -3.75 50.00
C GLY A 3 -32.48 -3.06 50.35
N LYS A 4 -32.83 -1.95 49.70
CA LYS A 4 -34.09 -1.22 49.99
C LYS A 4 -35.32 -1.96 49.47
N LEU A 5 -35.27 -2.50 48.25
CA LEU A 5 -36.39 -3.23 47.66
C LEU A 5 -36.74 -4.47 48.49
N LEU A 6 -35.71 -5.23 48.90
CA LEU A 6 -35.88 -6.41 49.74
C LEU A 6 -36.49 -6.06 51.10
N PHE A 7 -36.06 -4.94 51.71
CA PHE A 7 -36.58 -4.48 53.00
C PHE A 7 -38.05 -4.05 52.92
N LEU A 8 -38.45 -3.29 51.88
CA LEU A 8 -39.86 -2.93 51.68
C LEU A 8 -40.73 -4.18 51.47
N PHE A 9 -40.29 -5.14 50.66
CA PHE A 9 -41.08 -6.35 50.37
C PHE A 9 -41.29 -7.22 51.62
N VAL A 10 -40.26 -7.36 52.46
CA VAL A 10 -40.36 -8.05 53.76
C VAL A 10 -41.34 -7.32 54.69
N VAL A 11 -41.28 -5.99 54.80
CA VAL A 11 -42.20 -5.20 55.64
C VAL A 11 -43.66 -5.29 55.15
N PHE A 12 -43.88 -5.31 53.83
CA PHE A 12 -45.22 -5.36 53.24
C PHE A 12 -45.95 -6.66 53.57
N GLU A 13 -45.28 -7.81 53.45
CA GLU A 13 -45.89 -9.10 53.75
C GLU A 13 -45.91 -9.43 55.26
N PHE A 14 -44.98 -8.90 56.07
CA PHE A 14 -45.12 -8.97 57.54
C PHE A 14 -46.38 -8.24 58.03
N SER A 15 -46.73 -7.13 57.39
CA SER A 15 -47.94 -6.36 57.70
C SER A 15 -49.22 -7.13 57.31
N ARG A 16 -49.20 -7.85 56.19
CA ARG A 16 -50.30 -8.75 55.78
C ARG A 16 -50.46 -9.94 56.72
N VAL A 17 -49.36 -10.53 57.19
CA VAL A 17 -49.37 -11.60 58.22
C VAL A 17 -50.05 -11.13 59.50
N LEU A 18 -49.71 -9.94 60.00
CA LEU A 18 -50.35 -9.35 61.18
C LEU A 18 -51.85 -9.09 60.95
N HIS A 19 -52.23 -8.62 59.77
CA HIS A 19 -53.64 -8.37 59.45
C HIS A 19 -54.44 -9.67 59.35
N ALA A 20 -53.91 -10.72 58.70
CA ALA A 20 -54.54 -12.03 58.63
C ALA A 20 -54.73 -12.66 60.03
N ALA A 21 -53.72 -12.55 60.90
CA ALA A 21 -53.80 -13.00 62.28
C ALA A 21 -54.91 -12.27 63.09
N SER A 22 -55.19 -11.00 62.76
CA SER A 22 -56.26 -10.22 63.41
C SER A 22 -57.68 -10.53 62.94
N VAL A 23 -57.83 -11.22 61.79
CA VAL A 23 -59.15 -11.52 61.16
C VAL A 23 -59.65 -12.94 61.50
N GLY A 24 -58.87 -13.73 62.25
CA GLY A 24 -59.35 -14.98 62.87
C GLY A 24 -59.40 -16.22 61.95
N SER A 25 -58.77 -16.17 60.78
CA SER A 25 -58.66 -17.35 59.89
C SER A 25 -57.57 -18.31 60.38
N ASN A 26 -57.95 -19.28 61.22
CA ASN A 26 -57.08 -20.38 61.68
C ASN A 26 -56.75 -21.40 60.57
N SER A 27 -56.02 -20.93 59.53
CA SER A 27 -55.56 -21.72 58.39
C SER A 27 -54.04 -21.65 58.29
N LEU A 28 -53.36 -22.67 58.82
CA LEU A 28 -51.91 -22.85 58.67
C LEU A 28 -51.50 -23.00 57.19
N ASP A 29 -52.42 -23.52 56.37
CA ASP A 29 -52.22 -23.78 54.94
C ASP A 29 -52.11 -22.47 54.14
N ASP A 30 -52.90 -21.44 54.46
CA ASP A 30 -52.81 -20.13 53.82
C ASP A 30 -51.51 -19.39 54.18
N TYR A 31 -50.99 -19.59 55.39
CA TYR A 31 -49.69 -19.04 55.81
C TYR A 31 -48.53 -19.65 55.01
N GLU A 32 -48.49 -20.98 54.84
CA GLU A 32 -47.46 -21.63 54.01
C GLU A 32 -47.62 -21.33 52.51
N ARG A 33 -48.86 -21.25 52.00
CA ARG A 33 -49.10 -20.79 50.61
C ARG A 33 -48.54 -19.39 50.37
N LEU A 34 -48.71 -18.47 51.32
CA LEU A 34 -48.13 -17.12 51.25
C LEU A 34 -46.60 -17.17 51.36
N ARG A 35 -46.05 -17.91 52.32
CA ARG A 35 -44.60 -18.07 52.54
C ARG A 35 -43.88 -18.62 51.29
N GLN A 36 -44.42 -19.67 50.67
CA GLN A 36 -43.88 -20.25 49.43
C GLN A 36 -43.96 -19.27 48.26
N ARG A 37 -45.03 -18.47 48.18
CA ARG A 37 -45.19 -17.44 47.14
C ARG A 37 -44.15 -16.32 47.28
N VAL A 38 -43.93 -15.83 48.50
CA VAL A 38 -42.90 -14.82 48.80
C VAL A 38 -41.49 -15.37 48.54
N GLN A 39 -41.20 -16.63 48.89
CA GLN A 39 -39.93 -17.27 48.50
C GLN A 39 -39.77 -17.36 46.98
N ARG A 40 -40.81 -17.73 46.24
CA ARG A 40 -40.79 -17.78 44.76
C ARG A 40 -40.50 -16.41 44.16
N GLU A 41 -41.22 -15.37 44.58
CA GLU A 41 -41.04 -14.02 44.03
C GLU A 41 -39.67 -13.44 44.42
N SER A 42 -39.19 -13.63 45.66
CA SER A 42 -37.82 -13.28 46.07
C SER A 42 -36.75 -13.98 45.22
N MET A 43 -36.95 -15.25 44.87
CA MET A 43 -36.03 -16.01 44.01
C MET A 43 -36.06 -15.51 42.56
N ILE A 44 -37.22 -15.12 42.05
CA ILE A 44 -37.40 -14.48 40.73
C ILE A 44 -36.71 -13.11 40.71
N THR A 45 -36.93 -12.24 41.69
CA THR A 45 -36.27 -10.92 41.79
C THR A 45 -34.74 -11.06 41.87
N THR A 46 -34.23 -12.03 42.62
CA THR A 46 -32.79 -12.31 42.72
C THR A 46 -32.22 -12.78 41.39
N THR A 47 -32.94 -13.66 40.69
CA THR A 47 -32.56 -14.14 39.35
C THR A 47 -32.51 -12.99 38.35
N ILE A 48 -33.54 -12.12 38.33
CA ILE A 48 -33.61 -10.94 37.46
C ILE A 48 -32.46 -9.97 37.75
N MET A 49 -32.16 -9.64 39.01
CA MET A 49 -31.02 -8.78 39.34
C MET A 49 -29.69 -9.39 38.89
N ASN A 50 -29.49 -10.70 39.04
CA ASN A 50 -28.27 -11.35 38.57
C ASN A 50 -28.15 -11.29 37.04
N SER A 51 -29.22 -11.55 36.29
CA SER A 51 -29.24 -11.40 34.83
C SER A 51 -28.98 -9.95 34.38
N VAL A 52 -29.54 -8.95 35.07
CA VAL A 52 -29.28 -7.53 34.78
C VAL A 52 -27.82 -7.18 35.04
N ASN A 53 -27.23 -7.63 36.16
CA ASN A 53 -25.82 -7.39 36.49
C ASN A 53 -24.87 -8.02 35.45
N VAL A 54 -25.16 -9.24 34.98
CA VAL A 54 -24.37 -9.90 33.92
C VAL A 54 -24.43 -9.12 32.61
N LEU A 55 -25.64 -8.77 32.14
CA LEU A 55 -25.80 -7.96 30.92
C LEU A 55 -25.10 -6.60 31.04
N GLN A 56 -25.16 -5.97 32.21
CA GLN A 56 -24.51 -4.67 32.46
C GLN A 56 -22.98 -4.78 32.45
N LEU A 57 -22.42 -5.92 32.85
CA LEU A 57 -20.99 -6.22 32.74
C LEU A 57 -20.59 -6.51 31.28
N GLU A 58 -21.36 -7.32 30.55
CA GLU A 58 -21.12 -7.60 29.12
C GLU A 58 -21.16 -6.31 28.28
N PHE A 59 -22.15 -5.45 28.48
CA PHE A 59 -22.21 -4.14 27.82
C PHE A 59 -21.03 -3.23 28.19
N SER A 60 -20.55 -3.28 29.43
CA SER A 60 -19.37 -2.50 29.87
C SER A 60 -18.08 -2.97 29.17
N ASN A 61 -17.92 -4.30 29.00
CA ASN A 61 -16.80 -4.88 28.27
C ASN A 61 -16.87 -4.51 26.78
N MET A 62 -18.02 -4.72 26.11
CA MET A 62 -18.23 -4.30 24.71
C MET A 62 -17.92 -2.83 24.46
N ILE A 63 -18.35 -1.92 25.35
CA ILE A 63 -18.06 -0.48 25.25
C ILE A 63 -16.57 -0.18 25.43
N THR A 64 -15.84 -1.02 26.18
CA THR A 64 -14.40 -0.87 26.41
C THR A 64 -13.60 -1.38 25.20
N ASP A 65 -13.94 -2.56 24.68
CA ASP A 65 -13.31 -3.14 23.49
C ASP A 65 -13.52 -2.25 22.25
N GLN A 66 -14.75 -1.74 22.05
CA GLN A 66 -15.05 -0.82 20.95
C GLN A 66 -14.31 0.53 21.11
N LYS A 67 -14.09 1.02 22.34
CA LYS A 67 -13.24 2.20 22.58
C LYS A 67 -11.77 1.95 22.23
N GLN A 68 -11.25 0.74 22.49
CA GLN A 68 -9.89 0.37 22.12
C GLN A 68 -9.72 0.32 20.60
N GLN A 69 -10.63 -0.36 19.89
CA GLN A 69 -10.66 -0.37 18.42
C GLN A 69 -10.67 1.06 17.84
N ASN A 70 -11.48 1.96 18.41
CA ASN A 70 -11.51 3.37 17.97
C ASN A 70 -10.18 4.12 18.17
N ALA A 71 -9.38 3.75 19.18
CA ALA A 71 -8.05 4.31 19.38
C ALA A 71 -7.06 3.78 18.33
N ASP A 72 -7.13 2.48 18.02
CA ASP A 72 -6.24 1.82 17.05
C ASP A 72 -6.52 2.28 15.61
N ILE A 73 -7.80 2.44 15.23
CA ILE A 73 -8.23 3.06 13.96
C ILE A 73 -7.71 4.49 13.83
N LYS A 74 -7.72 5.26 14.92
CA LYS A 74 -7.22 6.64 14.96
C LYS A 74 -5.70 6.72 14.82
N LEU A 75 -4.97 5.71 15.32
CA LEU A 75 -3.52 5.58 15.12
C LEU A 75 -3.17 5.24 13.66
N LEU A 76 -3.91 4.30 13.05
CA LEU A 76 -3.77 3.96 11.62
C LEU A 76 -4.02 5.18 10.73
N LEU A 77 -5.07 5.97 11.01
CA LEU A 77 -5.35 7.24 10.32
C LEU A 77 -4.15 8.23 10.37
N GLN A 78 -3.46 8.33 11.51
CA GLN A 78 -2.26 9.17 11.62
C GLN A 78 -1.08 8.63 10.81
N GLN A 79 -0.91 7.31 10.75
CA GLN A 79 0.13 6.66 9.94
C GLN A 79 -0.10 6.85 8.44
N VAL A 80 -1.35 6.69 7.97
CA VAL A 80 -1.75 6.95 6.58
C VAL A 80 -1.51 8.42 6.20
N ALA A 81 -1.86 9.36 7.07
CA ALA A 81 -1.60 10.78 6.84
C ALA A 81 -0.09 11.10 6.74
N ALA A 82 0.74 10.45 7.56
CA ALA A 82 2.20 10.58 7.49
C ALA A 82 2.78 9.99 6.19
N LEU A 83 2.33 8.80 5.77
CA LEU A 83 2.73 8.15 4.52
C LEU A 83 2.32 8.97 3.28
N SER A 84 1.10 9.52 3.27
CA SER A 84 0.62 10.40 2.20
C SER A 84 1.47 11.68 2.09
N LYS A 85 1.84 12.28 3.21
CA LYS A 85 2.76 13.43 3.24
C LYS A 85 4.16 13.09 2.72
N LEU A 86 4.70 11.93 3.11
CA LEU A 86 6.00 11.45 2.62
C LEU A 86 5.98 11.17 1.10
N ASN A 87 4.91 10.52 0.60
CA ASN A 87 4.71 10.27 -0.83
C ASN A 87 4.60 11.58 -1.62
N THR A 88 3.92 12.59 -1.06
CA THR A 88 3.83 13.94 -1.65
C THR A 88 5.21 14.61 -1.77
N GLN A 89 6.03 14.53 -0.71
CA GLN A 89 7.40 15.05 -0.73
C GLN A 89 8.28 14.33 -1.75
N LEU A 90 8.27 12.98 -1.76
CA LEU A 90 9.05 12.17 -2.69
C LEU A 90 8.70 12.47 -4.16
N ASN A 91 7.43 12.67 -4.48
CA ASN A 91 6.99 13.09 -5.80
C ASN A 91 7.49 14.50 -6.19
N SER A 92 7.62 15.41 -5.22
CA SER A 92 8.18 16.74 -5.47
C SER A 92 9.69 16.69 -5.79
N GLU A 93 10.45 15.86 -5.06
CA GLU A 93 11.88 15.63 -5.26
C GLU A 93 12.15 14.90 -6.59
N LEU A 94 11.34 13.89 -6.93
CA LEU A 94 11.37 13.20 -8.21
C LEU A 94 11.14 14.17 -9.40
N ASN A 95 10.19 15.10 -9.25
CA ASN A 95 9.91 16.12 -10.27
C ASN A 95 10.92 17.28 -10.27
N GLN A 96 11.75 17.43 -9.24
CA GLN A 96 12.94 18.28 -9.26
C GLN A 96 14.11 17.59 -9.98
N MET A 97 14.38 16.31 -9.69
CA MET A 97 15.41 15.53 -10.38
C MET A 97 15.17 15.46 -11.90
N LYS A 98 13.93 15.24 -12.35
CA LYS A 98 13.58 15.28 -13.79
C LYS A 98 13.97 16.61 -14.44
N ARG A 99 13.62 17.74 -13.81
CA ARG A 99 13.95 19.09 -14.33
C ARG A 99 15.46 19.31 -14.40
N ASN A 100 16.19 18.95 -13.34
CA ASN A 100 17.65 19.04 -13.30
C ASN A 100 18.31 18.17 -14.40
N SER A 101 17.77 16.97 -14.66
CA SER A 101 18.25 16.09 -15.73
C SER A 101 17.97 16.66 -17.12
N THR A 102 16.75 17.17 -17.39
CA THR A 102 16.43 17.80 -18.67
C THR A 102 17.31 19.02 -18.92
N GLU A 103 17.54 19.87 -17.92
CA GLU A 103 18.41 21.04 -18.06
C GLU A 103 19.88 20.65 -18.29
N SER A 104 20.38 19.62 -17.58
CA SER A 104 21.73 19.08 -17.79
C SER A 104 21.91 18.52 -19.20
N ASN A 105 20.90 17.82 -19.74
CA ASN A 105 20.92 17.29 -21.10
C ASN A 105 20.88 18.41 -22.15
N MET A 106 20.10 19.48 -21.95
CA MET A 106 20.12 20.64 -22.86
C MET A 106 21.50 21.30 -22.89
N ARG A 107 22.08 21.59 -21.71
CA ARG A 107 23.43 22.17 -21.59
C ARG A 107 24.50 21.27 -22.24
N LEU A 108 24.38 19.94 -22.12
CA LEU A 108 25.32 19.01 -22.76
C LEU A 108 25.16 18.98 -24.28
N ASN A 109 23.94 18.96 -24.80
CA ASN A 109 23.69 19.05 -26.24
C ASN A 109 24.26 20.36 -26.83
N ASP A 110 24.14 21.48 -26.13
CA ASP A 110 24.76 22.75 -26.53
C ASP A 110 26.30 22.64 -26.57
N MET A 111 26.93 21.99 -25.59
CA MET A 111 28.39 21.75 -25.61
C MET A 111 28.82 20.82 -26.76
N ILE A 112 28.05 19.76 -27.05
CA ILE A 112 28.29 18.84 -28.16
C ILE A 112 28.20 19.59 -29.49
N ASN A 113 27.13 20.39 -29.69
CA ASN A 113 26.95 21.23 -30.88
C ASN A 113 28.08 22.25 -31.04
N GLN A 114 28.48 22.93 -29.97
CA GLN A 114 29.60 23.88 -30.00
C GLN A 114 30.93 23.20 -30.35
N ASN A 115 31.21 22.01 -29.83
CA ASN A 115 32.45 21.30 -30.12
C ASN A 115 32.45 20.69 -31.53
N SER A 116 31.33 20.13 -32.00
CA SER A 116 31.17 19.67 -33.39
C SER A 116 31.40 20.83 -34.37
N ASN A 117 30.84 22.02 -34.11
CA ASN A 117 31.09 23.22 -34.91
C ASN A 117 32.57 23.65 -34.92
N LYS A 118 33.30 23.52 -33.80
CA LYS A 118 34.75 23.78 -33.74
C LYS A 118 35.55 22.77 -34.55
N VAL A 119 35.26 21.46 -34.40
CA VAL A 119 35.94 20.37 -35.14
C VAL A 119 35.72 20.54 -36.64
N ASN A 120 34.48 20.79 -37.09
CA ASN A 120 34.18 21.09 -38.48
C ASN A 120 34.93 22.35 -38.98
N GLY A 121 35.04 23.39 -38.14
CA GLY A 121 35.80 24.60 -38.44
C GLY A 121 37.31 24.38 -38.59
N VAL A 122 37.90 23.43 -37.86
CA VAL A 122 39.31 23.02 -38.01
C VAL A 122 39.50 22.10 -39.22
N SER A 123 38.67 21.07 -39.36
CA SER A 123 38.72 20.13 -40.50
C SER A 123 38.59 20.86 -41.85
N ASN A 124 37.74 21.89 -41.94
CA ASN A 124 37.59 22.69 -43.16
C ASN A 124 38.83 23.54 -43.49
N LYS A 125 39.65 23.92 -42.50
CA LYS A 125 40.95 24.57 -42.76
C LYS A 125 41.96 23.58 -43.31
N ILE A 126 42.12 22.43 -42.66
CA ILE A 126 43.09 21.40 -43.08
C ILE A 126 42.75 20.87 -44.48
N VAL A 127 41.45 20.65 -44.79
CA VAL A 127 40.99 20.28 -46.14
C VAL A 127 41.33 21.34 -47.19
N LYS A 128 41.27 22.64 -46.85
CA LYS A 128 41.72 23.71 -47.74
C LYS A 128 43.25 23.67 -47.94
N GLU A 129 44.00 23.47 -46.87
CA GLU A 129 45.46 23.43 -46.85
C GLU A 129 46.00 22.27 -47.70
N ILE A 130 45.44 21.05 -47.54
CA ILE A 130 45.64 19.91 -48.46
C ILE A 130 45.33 20.32 -49.91
N GLY A 131 44.23 21.04 -50.13
CA GLY A 131 43.82 21.54 -51.45
C GLY A 131 44.79 22.56 -52.06
N ASP A 132 45.49 23.33 -51.26
CA ASP A 132 46.50 24.30 -51.71
C ASP A 132 47.87 23.61 -51.97
N VAL A 133 48.29 22.65 -51.13
CA VAL A 133 49.48 21.80 -51.40
C VAL A 133 49.32 20.98 -52.70
N ARG A 134 48.13 20.42 -52.96
CA ARG A 134 47.83 19.70 -54.22
C ARG A 134 47.94 20.58 -55.47
N LYS A 135 47.65 21.89 -55.37
CA LYS A 135 47.86 22.83 -56.48
C LYS A 135 49.34 23.05 -56.74
N GLU A 136 50.15 23.19 -55.68
CA GLU A 136 51.59 23.39 -55.84
C GLU A 136 52.27 22.14 -56.40
N ILE A 137 51.87 20.93 -55.98
CA ILE A 137 52.31 19.67 -56.63
C ILE A 137 51.97 19.67 -58.12
N SER A 138 50.75 20.09 -58.48
CA SER A 138 50.31 20.18 -59.88
C SER A 138 51.14 21.20 -60.67
N ARG A 139 51.48 22.34 -60.07
CA ARG A 139 52.35 23.36 -60.67
C ARG A 139 53.77 22.83 -60.89
N GLN A 140 54.34 22.17 -59.89
CA GLN A 140 55.68 21.57 -59.93
C GLN A 140 55.78 20.41 -60.94
N ASN A 141 54.70 19.64 -61.15
CA ASN A 141 54.64 18.65 -62.23
C ASN A 141 54.65 19.30 -63.63
N ASN A 142 53.92 20.40 -63.82
CA ASN A 142 53.97 21.16 -65.09
C ASN A 142 55.37 21.76 -65.34
N ASP A 143 56.04 22.28 -64.31
CA ASP A 143 57.43 22.75 -64.39
C ASP A 143 58.37 21.60 -64.80
N ILE A 144 58.18 20.40 -64.24
CA ILE A 144 58.93 19.18 -64.62
C ILE A 144 58.68 18.79 -66.09
N GLU A 145 57.45 18.90 -66.60
CA GLU A 145 57.16 18.62 -68.03
C GLU A 145 57.87 19.62 -68.96
N LEU A 146 57.90 20.91 -68.60
CA LEU A 146 58.62 21.94 -69.35
C LEU A 146 60.13 21.66 -69.38
N LEU A 147 60.74 21.33 -68.23
CA LEU A 147 62.17 20.98 -68.16
C LEU A 147 62.50 19.69 -68.95
N GLN A 148 61.57 18.73 -69.04
CA GLN A 148 61.71 17.56 -69.92
C GLN A 148 61.61 17.91 -71.40
N VAL A 149 60.74 18.86 -71.76
CA VAL A 149 60.67 19.41 -73.13
C VAL A 149 61.99 20.10 -73.49
N ASP A 150 62.59 20.89 -72.59
CA ASP A 150 63.88 21.55 -72.82
C ASP A 150 65.03 20.55 -73.01
N ILE A 151 65.10 19.48 -72.20
CA ILE A 151 66.04 18.37 -72.44
C ILE A 151 65.83 17.76 -73.84
N ASN A 152 64.58 17.60 -74.28
CA ASN A 152 64.27 17.02 -75.59
C ASN A 152 64.48 18.00 -76.77
N GLN A 153 64.48 19.32 -76.53
CA GLN A 153 64.94 20.32 -77.50
C GLN A 153 66.46 20.35 -77.59
N LEU A 154 67.18 20.32 -76.45
CA LEU A 154 68.64 20.25 -76.42
C LEU A 154 69.18 19.03 -77.19
N LYS A 155 68.55 17.86 -77.03
CA LYS A 155 68.86 16.62 -77.80
C LYS A 155 68.73 16.76 -79.33
N ARG A 156 68.07 17.81 -79.83
CA ARG A 156 67.87 18.09 -81.28
C ARG A 156 68.77 19.22 -81.79
N SER A 157 69.58 19.82 -80.93
CA SER A 157 70.44 20.96 -81.26
C SER A 157 71.89 20.52 -81.51
N SER A 158 72.56 21.14 -82.49
CA SER A 158 73.96 20.85 -82.84
C SER A 158 74.95 21.54 -81.88
N VAL A 159 74.88 21.18 -80.61
CA VAL A 159 75.70 21.74 -79.52
C VAL A 159 76.90 20.83 -79.27
N ASP A 160 78.02 21.42 -78.84
CA ASP A 160 79.20 20.69 -78.36
C ASP A 160 78.83 19.65 -77.29
N GLU A 161 79.36 18.44 -77.42
CA GLU A 161 78.95 17.26 -76.65
C GLU A 161 79.13 17.48 -75.14
N ARG A 162 80.21 18.16 -74.75
CA ARG A 162 80.46 18.51 -73.35
C ARG A 162 79.47 19.54 -72.81
N ALA A 163 79.25 20.64 -73.53
CA ALA A 163 78.28 21.67 -73.15
C ALA A 163 76.83 21.15 -73.12
N PHE A 164 76.51 20.16 -73.96
CA PHE A 164 75.25 19.42 -73.90
C PHE A 164 75.15 18.58 -72.63
N THR A 165 76.17 17.76 -72.30
CA THR A 165 76.20 16.93 -71.09
C THR A 165 76.09 17.76 -69.81
N GLU A 166 76.82 18.88 -69.71
CA GLU A 166 76.79 19.76 -68.54
C GLU A 166 75.37 20.36 -68.33
N LYS A 167 74.71 20.84 -69.41
CA LYS A 167 73.33 21.35 -69.33
C LYS A 167 72.29 20.28 -69.02
N VAL A 168 72.35 19.12 -69.66
CA VAL A 168 71.41 18.01 -69.39
C VAL A 168 71.57 17.51 -67.95
N THR A 169 72.79 17.47 -67.42
CA THR A 169 73.04 17.13 -66.01
C THR A 169 72.38 18.16 -65.07
N SER A 170 72.57 19.47 -65.33
CA SER A 170 71.96 20.53 -64.52
C SER A 170 70.43 20.50 -64.52
N ILE A 171 69.79 20.26 -65.67
CA ILE A 171 68.32 20.20 -65.75
C ILE A 171 67.80 18.88 -65.13
N THR A 172 68.54 17.78 -65.29
CA THR A 172 68.21 16.50 -64.64
C THR A 172 68.27 16.61 -63.12
N GLN A 173 69.25 17.34 -62.58
CA GLN A 173 69.34 17.64 -61.15
C GLN A 173 68.14 18.47 -60.67
N GLN A 174 67.77 19.54 -61.38
CA GLN A 174 66.60 20.36 -61.05
C GLN A 174 65.30 19.53 -61.06
N ILE A 175 65.11 18.66 -62.05
CA ILE A 175 63.98 17.71 -62.08
C ILE A 175 64.01 16.76 -60.86
N GLY A 176 65.20 16.32 -60.41
CA GLY A 176 65.37 15.51 -59.20
C GLY A 176 64.99 16.25 -57.92
N GLU A 177 65.42 17.51 -57.78
CA GLU A 177 65.12 18.39 -56.65
C GLU A 177 63.61 18.66 -56.56
N VAL A 178 62.95 19.01 -57.67
CA VAL A 178 61.49 19.24 -57.71
C VAL A 178 60.71 17.93 -57.49
N LYS A 179 61.18 16.79 -57.97
CA LYS A 179 60.57 15.48 -57.63
C LYS A 179 60.68 15.15 -56.14
N THR A 180 61.79 15.50 -55.51
CA THR A 180 61.99 15.33 -54.06
C THR A 180 61.05 16.24 -53.27
N ALA A 181 60.88 17.50 -53.70
CA ALA A 181 59.89 18.42 -53.14
C ALA A 181 58.45 17.88 -53.26
N ASN A 182 58.08 17.36 -54.43
CA ASN A 182 56.76 16.72 -54.63
C ASN A 182 56.57 15.46 -53.76
N GLY A 183 57.62 14.67 -53.51
CA GLY A 183 57.57 13.56 -52.56
C GLY A 183 57.26 14.02 -51.13
N MET A 184 57.96 15.06 -50.65
CA MET A 184 57.72 15.65 -49.33
C MET A 184 56.31 16.26 -49.22
N ASN A 185 55.87 17.00 -50.24
CA ASN A 185 54.51 17.56 -50.31
C ASN A 185 53.42 16.47 -50.30
N SER A 186 53.70 15.30 -50.90
CA SER A 186 52.77 14.17 -50.85
C SER A 186 52.66 13.57 -49.45
N HIS A 187 53.77 13.49 -48.71
CA HIS A 187 53.77 13.01 -47.34
C HIS A 187 53.03 13.97 -46.37
N VAL A 188 53.21 15.28 -46.54
CA VAL A 188 52.44 16.30 -45.79
C VAL A 188 50.93 16.17 -46.04
N ILE A 189 50.51 15.78 -47.25
CA ILE A 189 49.10 15.50 -47.54
C ILE A 189 48.61 14.24 -46.79
N GLU A 190 49.44 13.21 -46.64
CA GLU A 190 49.10 12.00 -45.85
C GLU A 190 48.95 12.33 -44.37
N GLU A 191 49.90 13.07 -43.78
CA GLU A 191 49.85 13.50 -42.37
C GLU A 191 48.59 14.35 -42.08
N LEU A 192 48.31 15.37 -42.90
CA LEU A 192 47.12 16.22 -42.75
C LEU A 192 45.82 15.44 -42.96
N GLN A 193 45.79 14.43 -43.83
CA GLN A 193 44.63 13.56 -43.98
C GLN A 193 44.46 12.60 -42.79
N GLN A 194 45.54 12.15 -42.16
CA GLN A 194 45.49 11.38 -40.92
C GLN A 194 44.99 12.25 -39.75
N GLU A 195 45.44 13.51 -39.64
CA GLU A 195 44.92 14.46 -38.64
C GLU A 195 43.41 14.71 -38.81
N VAL A 196 42.93 14.90 -40.04
CA VAL A 196 41.49 15.02 -40.34
C VAL A 196 40.69 13.77 -39.95
N ASN A 197 41.27 12.58 -39.99
CA ASN A 197 40.61 11.36 -39.55
C ASN A 197 40.61 11.25 -38.01
N ASN A 198 41.74 11.54 -37.35
CA ASN A 198 41.84 11.60 -35.89
C ASN A 198 40.87 12.64 -35.29
N LEU A 199 40.66 13.78 -35.97
CA LEU A 199 39.68 14.81 -35.58
C LEU A 199 38.23 14.33 -35.68
N LYS A 200 37.91 13.40 -36.58
CA LYS A 200 36.58 12.76 -36.64
C LYS A 200 36.41 11.74 -35.52
N GLU A 201 37.41 10.89 -35.28
CA GLU A 201 37.37 9.87 -34.21
C GLU A 201 37.32 10.49 -32.79
N THR A 202 37.92 11.67 -32.60
CA THR A 202 37.84 12.42 -31.33
C THR A 202 36.49 13.14 -31.11
N THR A 203 35.52 13.03 -32.03
CA THR A 203 34.17 13.58 -31.87
C THR A 203 33.31 12.68 -30.96
N VAL A 204 33.67 12.69 -29.67
CA VAL A 204 32.96 12.19 -28.47
C VAL A 204 32.06 10.95 -28.66
N LYS A 205 32.49 9.83 -28.07
CA LYS A 205 31.69 8.61 -27.91
C LYS A 205 30.29 8.89 -27.33
N GLN A 206 29.29 8.96 -28.21
CA GLN A 206 27.89 9.17 -27.84
C GLN A 206 27.31 7.97 -27.06
N THR A 207 27.89 6.78 -27.25
CA THR A 207 27.61 5.52 -26.53
C THR A 207 27.71 5.65 -25.02
N ASP A 208 28.83 6.21 -24.53
CA ASP A 208 29.20 6.19 -23.12
C ASP A 208 28.25 7.10 -22.29
N PHE A 209 27.60 8.07 -22.96
CA PHE A 209 26.53 8.88 -22.37
C PHE A 209 25.13 8.27 -22.58
N GLN A 210 24.86 7.63 -23.73
CA GLN A 210 23.61 6.90 -23.96
C GLN A 210 23.40 5.81 -22.91
N GLU A 211 24.43 5.00 -22.63
CA GLU A 211 24.37 3.93 -21.63
C GLU A 211 24.04 4.47 -20.23
N LYS A 212 24.68 5.58 -19.83
CA LYS A 212 24.45 6.22 -18.53
C LYS A 212 23.08 6.92 -18.43
N TYR A 213 22.57 7.45 -19.54
CA TYR A 213 21.22 7.98 -19.63
C TYR A 213 20.16 6.87 -19.55
N SER A 214 20.39 5.71 -20.18
CA SER A 214 19.54 4.52 -20.05
C SER A 214 19.55 3.97 -18.62
N GLN A 215 20.70 3.89 -17.95
CA GLN A 215 20.78 3.49 -16.53
C GLN A 215 19.92 4.41 -15.65
N MET A 216 20.08 5.74 -15.75
CA MET A 216 19.29 6.70 -14.98
C MET A 216 17.79 6.69 -15.34
N THR A 217 17.43 6.32 -16.58
CA THR A 217 16.04 6.12 -17.00
C THR A 217 15.43 4.88 -16.34
N ASN A 218 16.16 3.77 -16.29
CA ASN A 218 15.73 2.52 -15.64
C ASN A 218 15.57 2.71 -14.11
N GLU A 219 16.44 3.49 -13.47
CA GLU A 219 16.28 3.87 -12.06
C GLU A 219 15.02 4.72 -11.84
N MET A 220 14.75 5.69 -12.72
CA MET A 220 13.54 6.53 -12.70
C MET A 220 12.25 5.70 -12.86
N GLU A 221 12.28 4.60 -13.64
CA GLU A 221 11.16 3.68 -13.77
C GLU A 221 10.97 2.75 -12.56
N ASN A 222 12.06 2.28 -11.94
CA ASN A 222 11.99 1.54 -10.68
C ASN A 222 11.45 2.40 -9.52
N VAL A 223 11.75 3.70 -9.48
CA VAL A 223 11.14 4.61 -8.50
C VAL A 223 9.64 4.83 -8.80
N LYS A 224 9.26 4.90 -10.08
CA LYS A 224 7.85 4.96 -10.51
C LYS A 224 7.05 3.74 -10.07
N SER A 225 7.52 2.52 -10.32
CA SER A 225 6.76 1.28 -10.01
C SER A 225 6.50 1.14 -8.51
N ASN A 226 7.52 1.42 -7.69
CA ASN A 226 7.37 1.48 -6.23
C ASN A 226 6.41 2.60 -5.77
N GLY A 227 6.43 3.77 -6.43
CA GLY A 227 5.47 4.85 -6.19
C GLY A 227 4.02 4.48 -6.53
N VAL A 228 3.81 3.73 -7.62
CA VAL A 228 2.48 3.22 -8.02
C VAL A 228 1.96 2.17 -7.04
N ASN A 229 2.79 1.21 -6.63
CA ASN A 229 2.42 0.23 -5.59
C ASN A 229 2.04 0.91 -4.27
N ASN A 230 2.82 1.90 -3.83
CA ASN A 230 2.48 2.69 -2.63
C ASN A 230 1.16 3.46 -2.81
N SER A 231 0.87 4.00 -4.01
CA SER A 231 -0.40 4.66 -4.29
C SER A 231 -1.59 3.71 -4.25
N TYR A 232 -1.42 2.47 -4.73
CA TYR A 232 -2.45 1.44 -4.70
C TYR A 232 -2.77 1.03 -3.26
N VAL A 233 -1.74 0.67 -2.48
CA VAL A 233 -1.87 0.30 -1.06
C VAL A 233 -2.47 1.43 -0.22
N ILE A 234 -2.09 2.69 -0.46
CA ILE A 234 -2.72 3.85 0.19
C ILE A 234 -4.21 3.94 -0.18
N SER A 235 -4.60 3.67 -1.43
CA SER A 235 -6.01 3.72 -1.85
C SER A 235 -6.86 2.59 -1.27
N GLU A 236 -6.33 1.37 -1.13
CA GLU A 236 -7.01 0.27 -0.44
C GLU A 236 -7.23 0.61 1.04
N ILE A 237 -6.17 1.04 1.74
CA ILE A 237 -6.26 1.40 3.16
C ILE A 237 -7.22 2.58 3.38
N GLN A 238 -7.27 3.57 2.48
CA GLN A 238 -8.26 4.64 2.57
C GLN A 238 -9.70 4.13 2.43
N ASN A 239 -9.95 3.20 1.51
CA ASN A 239 -11.28 2.62 1.27
C ASN A 239 -11.74 1.72 2.44
N GLU A 240 -10.83 0.95 3.03
CA GLU A 240 -11.08 0.23 4.28
C GLU A 240 -11.37 1.20 5.45
N VAL A 241 -10.57 2.27 5.59
CA VAL A 241 -10.74 3.28 6.65
C VAL A 241 -12.08 4.03 6.51
N GLU A 242 -12.52 4.36 5.29
CA GLU A 242 -13.85 4.96 5.06
C GLU A 242 -14.98 3.97 5.39
N THR A 243 -14.82 2.70 5.03
CA THR A 243 -15.76 1.62 5.37
C THR A 243 -15.87 1.42 6.89
N ILE A 244 -14.73 1.45 7.59
CA ILE A 244 -14.65 1.38 9.05
C ILE A 244 -15.30 2.62 9.68
N ALA A 245 -15.02 3.83 9.19
CA ALA A 245 -15.61 5.07 9.72
C ALA A 245 -17.14 5.13 9.51
N PHE A 246 -17.65 4.63 8.38
CA PHE A 246 -19.08 4.48 8.12
C PHE A 246 -19.74 3.52 9.11
N ASN A 247 -19.14 2.35 9.32
CA ASN A 247 -19.61 1.40 10.33
C ASN A 247 -19.53 1.99 11.75
N GLN A 248 -18.48 2.76 12.06
CA GLN A 248 -18.33 3.43 13.36
C GLN A 248 -19.48 4.41 13.63
N SER A 249 -19.80 5.27 12.65
CA SER A 249 -20.96 6.17 12.72
C SER A 249 -22.27 5.41 12.97
N ARG A 250 -22.45 4.24 12.35
CA ARG A 250 -23.61 3.36 12.57
C ARG A 250 -23.63 2.77 13.99
N HIS A 251 -22.48 2.35 14.52
CA HIS A 251 -22.35 1.88 15.91
C HIS A 251 -22.64 2.99 16.92
N ASP A 252 -22.11 4.20 16.72
CA ASP A 252 -22.31 5.34 17.62
C ASP A 252 -23.80 5.80 17.62
N ASN A 253 -24.47 5.79 16.47
CA ASN A 253 -25.92 6.02 16.38
C ASN A 253 -26.74 4.95 17.12
N ASN A 254 -26.39 3.67 16.96
CA ASN A 254 -27.02 2.57 17.70
C ASN A 254 -26.81 2.71 19.22
N LEU A 255 -25.60 3.11 19.64
CA LEU A 255 -25.26 3.33 21.05
C LEU A 255 -26.05 4.51 21.63
N MET A 256 -26.20 5.60 20.87
CA MET A 256 -27.01 6.76 21.25
C MET A 256 -28.50 6.40 21.39
N TYR A 257 -29.06 5.62 20.46
CA TYR A 257 -30.43 5.10 20.56
C TYR A 257 -30.63 4.18 21.78
N LEU A 258 -29.66 3.29 22.04
CA LEU A 258 -29.70 2.40 23.21
C LEU A 258 -29.63 3.19 24.52
N ASN A 259 -28.76 4.21 24.60
CA ASN A 259 -28.61 5.09 25.76
C ASN A 259 -29.88 5.95 26.00
N GLN A 260 -30.56 6.41 24.94
CA GLN A 260 -31.90 7.01 25.05
C GLN A 260 -32.94 6.02 25.62
N LYS A 261 -32.91 4.74 25.20
CA LYS A 261 -33.77 3.70 25.79
C LYS A 261 -33.45 3.42 27.25
N VAL A 262 -32.18 3.40 27.66
CA VAL A 262 -31.77 3.26 29.07
C VAL A 262 -32.35 4.42 29.89
N LYS A 263 -32.18 5.68 29.47
CA LYS A 263 -32.76 6.85 30.14
C LYS A 263 -34.29 6.83 30.21
N SER A 264 -34.95 6.24 29.20
CA SER A 264 -36.40 6.02 29.23
C SER A 264 -36.82 4.97 30.28
N LEU A 265 -36.01 3.93 30.49
CA LEU A 265 -36.22 2.91 31.52
C LEU A 265 -35.89 3.42 32.93
N GLU A 266 -34.82 4.19 33.09
CA GLU A 266 -34.48 4.90 34.34
C GLU A 266 -35.66 5.78 34.78
N LYS A 267 -36.11 6.71 33.93
CA LYS A 267 -37.26 7.59 34.24
C LYS A 267 -38.56 6.82 34.51
N ARG A 268 -38.76 5.64 33.90
CA ARG A 268 -39.91 4.77 34.21
C ARG A 268 -39.77 4.08 35.57
N THR A 269 -38.55 3.80 36.01
CA THR A 269 -38.24 3.27 37.35
C THR A 269 -38.46 4.34 38.41
N ASP A 270 -37.96 5.56 38.20
CA ASP A 270 -38.18 6.71 39.11
C ASP A 270 -39.68 6.99 39.31
N ASN A 271 -40.46 6.96 38.21
CA ASN A 271 -41.91 7.11 38.25
C ASN A 271 -42.60 5.96 39.03
N LEU A 272 -42.08 4.73 38.95
CA LEU A 272 -42.60 3.58 39.69
C LEU A 272 -42.26 3.67 41.19
N GLU A 273 -41.04 4.07 41.54
CA GLU A 273 -40.63 4.30 42.94
C GLU A 273 -41.51 5.41 43.57
N THR A 274 -41.72 6.52 42.84
CA THR A 274 -42.64 7.60 43.24
C THR A 274 -44.09 7.10 43.39
N ALA A 275 -44.57 6.23 42.50
CA ALA A 275 -45.92 5.66 42.61
C ALA A 275 -46.06 4.71 43.82
N MET A 276 -45.01 3.95 44.15
CA MET A 276 -44.97 3.08 45.34
C MET A 276 -44.95 3.89 46.63
N GLU A 277 -44.22 5.00 46.71
CA GLU A 277 -44.27 5.91 47.87
C GLU A 277 -45.70 6.47 48.07
N ASN A 278 -46.35 6.93 47.00
CA ASN A 278 -47.73 7.42 47.05
C ASN A 278 -48.74 6.33 47.47
N MET A 279 -48.54 5.07 47.05
CA MET A 279 -49.32 3.94 47.57
C MET A 279 -49.06 3.68 49.06
N SER A 280 -47.80 3.78 49.52
CA SER A 280 -47.45 3.63 50.94
C SER A 280 -48.11 4.69 51.82
N VAL A 281 -48.14 5.95 51.36
CA VAL A 281 -48.87 7.03 52.04
C VAL A 281 -50.37 6.74 52.07
N SER A 282 -50.94 6.31 50.93
CA SER A 282 -52.37 5.96 50.83
C SER A 282 -52.76 4.80 51.77
N LEU A 283 -51.89 3.79 51.92
CA LEU A 283 -52.08 2.68 52.86
C LEU A 283 -52.03 3.13 54.33
N SER A 284 -51.13 4.06 54.69
CA SER A 284 -51.09 4.63 56.05
C SER A 284 -52.35 5.45 56.41
N SER A 285 -52.96 6.09 55.40
CA SER A 285 -54.27 6.74 55.53
C SER A 285 -55.39 5.72 55.80
N TYR A 286 -55.40 4.60 55.05
CA TYR A 286 -56.36 3.51 55.28
C TYR A 286 -56.23 2.87 56.67
N ASP A 287 -55.01 2.59 57.15
CA ASP A 287 -54.76 2.09 58.52
C ASP A 287 -55.19 3.09 59.61
N SER A 288 -55.04 4.39 59.36
CA SER A 288 -55.56 5.44 60.25
C SER A 288 -57.10 5.47 60.26
N SER A 289 -57.73 5.27 59.09
CA SER A 289 -59.18 5.24 58.92
C SER A 289 -59.83 4.02 59.57
N THR A 290 -59.24 2.82 59.41
CA THR A 290 -59.75 1.60 60.05
C THR A 290 -59.60 1.64 61.58
N LYS A 291 -58.53 2.26 62.11
CA LYS A 291 -58.42 2.58 63.54
C LYS A 291 -59.52 3.52 64.01
N GLY A 292 -59.81 4.58 63.25
CA GLY A 292 -60.95 5.47 63.52
C GLY A 292 -62.30 4.73 63.55
N MET A 293 -62.55 3.85 62.58
CA MET A 293 -63.75 2.99 62.58
C MET A 293 -63.79 2.05 63.80
N SER A 294 -62.65 1.49 64.23
CA SER A 294 -62.60 0.64 65.43
C SER A 294 -62.95 1.41 66.71
N THR A 295 -62.57 2.69 66.80
CA THR A 295 -62.99 3.57 67.92
C THR A 295 -64.50 3.80 67.88
N VAL A 296 -65.05 4.21 66.73
CA VAL A 296 -66.50 4.46 66.58
C VAL A 296 -67.33 3.21 66.85
N ILE A 297 -66.89 2.03 66.43
CA ILE A 297 -67.56 0.76 66.75
C ILE A 297 -67.56 0.49 68.26
N SER A 298 -66.47 0.86 68.97
CA SER A 298 -66.39 0.72 70.44
C SER A 298 -67.31 1.70 71.16
N GLU A 299 -67.41 2.94 70.68
CA GLU A 299 -68.34 3.96 71.19
C GLU A 299 -69.80 3.53 70.97
N MET A 300 -70.16 3.09 69.76
CA MET A 300 -71.49 2.58 69.43
C MET A 300 -71.88 1.33 70.24
N GLN A 301 -70.92 0.49 70.66
CA GLN A 301 -71.18 -0.62 71.57
C GLN A 301 -71.53 -0.14 72.98
N GLY A 302 -70.85 0.91 73.47
CA GLY A 302 -71.17 1.56 74.76
C GLY A 302 -72.56 2.20 74.76
N ASP A 303 -72.89 2.95 73.71
CA ASP A 303 -74.23 3.54 73.52
C ASP A 303 -75.30 2.44 73.50
N LEU A 304 -75.07 1.34 72.79
CA LEU A 304 -76.02 0.21 72.70
C LEU A 304 -76.32 -0.41 74.08
N THR A 305 -75.32 -0.56 74.96
CA THR A 305 -75.56 -0.97 76.35
C THR A 305 -76.41 0.03 77.12
N SER A 306 -76.19 1.34 76.97
CA SER A 306 -77.01 2.36 77.66
C SER A 306 -78.48 2.35 77.22
N VAL A 307 -78.75 2.01 75.96
CA VAL A 307 -80.10 1.84 75.41
C VAL A 307 -80.76 0.55 75.92
N GLN A 308 -79.99 -0.52 76.11
CA GLN A 308 -80.50 -1.76 76.72
C GLN A 308 -80.91 -1.56 78.18
N ASP A 309 -80.11 -0.84 78.97
CA ASP A 309 -80.48 -0.47 80.35
C ASP A 309 -81.71 0.45 80.37
N SER A 310 -81.76 1.48 79.52
CA SER A 310 -82.92 2.38 79.39
C SER A 310 -84.21 1.64 78.98
N SER A 311 -84.08 0.59 78.16
CA SER A 311 -85.21 -0.27 77.77
C SER A 311 -85.74 -1.14 78.91
N LYS A 312 -84.94 -1.39 79.95
CA LYS A 312 -85.32 -2.17 81.13
C LYS A 312 -86.15 -1.34 82.09
N ASP A 313 -85.74 -0.10 82.36
CA ASP A 313 -86.47 0.85 83.21
C ASP A 313 -87.87 1.16 82.66
N LEU A 314 -88.00 1.30 81.33
CA LEU A 314 -89.30 1.43 80.65
C LEU A 314 -90.24 0.23 80.91
N GLY A 315 -89.71 -0.97 81.09
CA GLY A 315 -90.48 -2.17 81.43
C GLY A 315 -91.16 -2.07 82.80
N GLU A 316 -90.48 -1.52 83.80
CA GLU A 316 -91.07 -1.32 85.15
C GLU A 316 -92.15 -0.22 85.15
N ILE A 317 -91.97 0.84 84.35
CA ILE A 317 -92.95 1.93 84.22
C ILE A 317 -94.27 1.42 83.61
N VAL A 318 -94.21 0.56 82.59
CA VAL A 318 -95.42 -0.01 81.95
C VAL A 318 -96.20 -0.90 82.93
N LEU A 319 -95.51 -1.73 83.72
CA LEU A 319 -96.13 -2.54 84.77
C LEU A 319 -96.85 -1.70 85.84
N ARG A 320 -96.36 -0.48 86.11
CA ARG A 320 -96.99 0.45 87.05
C ARG A 320 -98.30 1.03 86.48
N LEU A 321 -98.25 1.59 85.27
CA LEU A 321 -99.41 2.22 84.61
C LEU A 321 -100.56 1.25 84.35
N THR A 322 -100.28 -0.04 84.13
CA THR A 322 -101.31 -1.08 83.99
C THR A 322 -102.13 -1.28 85.28
N ASN A 323 -101.54 -1.07 86.46
CA ASN A 323 -102.25 -1.20 87.73
C ASN A 323 -103.14 0.03 88.02
N ASP A 324 -102.63 1.24 87.78
CA ASP A 324 -103.39 2.48 88.00
C ASP A 324 -104.65 2.55 87.12
N MET A 325 -104.57 2.04 85.89
CA MET A 325 -105.70 2.02 84.94
C MET A 325 -106.87 1.13 85.39
N MET A 326 -106.62 0.07 86.15
CA MET A 326 -107.68 -0.79 86.72
C MET A 326 -108.47 -0.09 87.85
N PHE A 327 -107.88 0.90 88.52
CA PHE A 327 -108.53 1.59 89.64
C PHE A 327 -109.53 2.66 89.17
N LEU A 328 -109.28 3.30 88.02
CA LEU A 328 -110.09 4.41 87.51
C LEU A 328 -111.42 3.98 86.89
N GLN A 329 -111.59 2.71 86.49
CA GLN A 329 -112.82 2.21 85.86
C GLN A 329 -113.98 1.96 86.86
N SER A 330 -113.74 2.08 88.18
CA SER A 330 -114.72 1.71 89.21
C SER A 330 -115.64 2.83 89.71
N ASN A 331 -115.42 4.10 89.34
CA ASN A 331 -115.91 5.26 90.13
C ASN A 331 -116.74 6.33 89.38
N THR A 332 -117.19 6.10 88.15
CA THR A 332 -117.83 7.13 87.30
C THR A 332 -119.32 6.89 87.00
N VAL A 333 -120.12 6.52 88.00
CA VAL A 333 -121.55 6.17 87.85
C VAL A 333 -122.49 6.98 88.79
N GLN A 334 -122.02 8.04 89.48
CA GLN A 334 -122.80 8.72 90.55
C GLN A 334 -122.85 10.27 90.51
N LEU A 335 -122.59 10.95 89.40
CA LEU A 335 -122.68 12.42 89.32
C LEU A 335 -123.41 12.90 88.06
N THR A 336 -124.75 12.83 88.08
CA THR A 336 -125.62 13.28 86.98
C THR A 336 -126.70 14.28 87.43
N ASP A 337 -127.25 14.16 88.64
CA ASP A 337 -128.53 14.79 89.01
C ASP A 337 -128.40 16.02 89.93
N SER A 338 -127.73 17.08 89.45
CA SER A 338 -127.79 18.43 90.04
C SER A 338 -127.48 19.51 88.98
N ILE A 339 -128.51 20.01 88.28
CA ILE A 339 -129.20 21.29 88.60
C ILE A 339 -128.23 22.48 88.47
N SER A 340 -128.17 23.25 87.38
CA SER A 340 -129.22 23.87 86.54
C SER A 340 -130.07 24.91 87.27
N GLY A 341 -129.58 26.15 87.38
CA GLY A 341 -130.33 27.24 88.01
C GLY A 341 -129.87 28.66 87.68
N LEU A 342 -130.79 29.44 87.09
CA LEU A 342 -130.96 30.89 87.28
C LEU A 342 -129.95 31.88 86.67
N GLU A 343 -129.86 31.89 85.33
CA GLU A 343 -129.71 33.15 84.59
C GLU A 343 -130.99 34.01 84.73
N ASN A 344 -131.16 34.76 85.83
CA ASN A 344 -132.19 35.80 85.92
C ASN A 344 -131.99 36.76 87.11
N ASN A 345 -131.14 37.78 86.94
CA ASN A 345 -131.22 39.05 87.68
C ASN A 345 -130.31 40.13 87.04
N VAL A 346 -130.64 40.55 85.81
CA VAL A 346 -129.93 41.61 85.06
C VAL A 346 -130.34 43.02 85.55
N THR A 347 -130.49 43.18 86.87
CA THR A 347 -131.01 44.40 87.51
C THR A 347 -130.13 44.90 88.65
N SER A 348 -128.80 44.84 88.44
CA SER A 348 -127.83 45.67 89.16
C SER A 348 -126.79 46.31 88.23
N LEU A 349 -127.19 46.62 86.99
CA LEU A 349 -126.50 47.58 86.13
C LEU A 349 -126.67 49.01 86.68
N LEU A 350 -126.00 49.28 87.81
CA LEU A 350 -125.96 50.60 88.45
C LEU A 350 -124.76 50.72 89.41
N LEU A 351 -123.54 50.57 88.88
CA LEU A 351 -122.30 51.17 89.41
C LEU A 351 -121.11 50.92 88.45
N ASP A 352 -120.87 51.87 87.56
CA ASP A 352 -119.61 51.99 86.82
C ASP A 352 -118.54 52.68 87.68
N SER A 353 -117.27 52.27 87.54
CA SER A 353 -116.10 53.20 87.49
C SER A 353 -114.78 52.45 87.21
N ASP A 354 -114.49 51.41 87.99
CA ASP A 354 -113.10 50.95 88.19
C ASP A 354 -112.44 50.26 86.97
N LYS A 355 -113.21 49.61 86.10
CA LYS A 355 -112.68 48.78 84.99
C LYS A 355 -111.95 49.58 83.90
N HIS A 356 -112.11 50.90 83.86
CA HIS A 356 -111.42 51.75 82.87
C HIS A 356 -109.97 52.09 83.25
N ASP A 357 -109.60 52.13 84.54
CA ASP A 357 -108.25 52.55 84.96
C ASP A 357 -107.20 51.45 84.69
N ASP A 358 -107.54 50.18 84.93
CA ASP A 358 -106.67 49.04 84.58
C ASP A 358 -106.45 48.92 83.06
N SER A 359 -107.45 49.27 82.26
CA SER A 359 -107.32 49.32 80.79
C SER A 359 -106.29 50.38 80.39
N LEU A 360 -106.27 51.54 81.05
CA LEU A 360 -105.32 52.62 80.81
C LEU A 360 -103.88 52.28 81.26
N ARG A 361 -103.74 51.54 82.38
CA ARG A 361 -102.44 51.02 82.85
C ARG A 361 -101.83 50.01 81.87
N ASN A 362 -102.64 49.08 81.37
CA ASN A 362 -102.20 48.11 80.37
C ASN A 362 -101.80 48.80 79.05
N LEU A 363 -102.50 49.86 78.63
CA LEU A 363 -102.12 50.65 77.45
C LEU A 363 -100.74 51.28 77.61
N LYS A 364 -100.43 51.90 78.76
CA LYS A 364 -99.09 52.43 79.07
C LYS A 364 -98.00 51.37 79.04
N LYS A 365 -98.27 50.17 79.58
CA LYS A 365 -97.32 49.04 79.56
C LYS A 365 -97.01 48.60 78.13
N ASN A 366 -98.03 48.51 77.28
CA ASN A 366 -97.85 48.13 75.87
C ASN A 366 -97.05 49.18 75.08
N VAL A 367 -97.22 50.48 75.36
CA VAL A 367 -96.39 51.54 74.74
C VAL A 367 -94.90 51.38 75.11
N SER A 368 -94.58 51.01 76.35
CA SER A 368 -93.18 50.73 76.75
C SER A 368 -92.60 49.54 75.95
N ILE A 369 -93.37 48.45 75.83
CA ILE A 369 -92.93 47.25 75.08
C ILE A 369 -92.69 47.58 73.60
N VAL A 370 -93.53 48.42 72.99
CA VAL A 370 -93.33 48.89 71.61
C VAL A 370 -92.05 49.73 71.48
N GLN A 371 -91.73 50.58 72.46
CA GLN A 371 -90.49 51.35 72.47
C GLN A 371 -89.25 50.44 72.60
N ASP A 372 -89.30 49.43 73.46
CA ASP A 372 -88.20 48.47 73.63
C ASP A 372 -87.99 47.62 72.36
N VAL A 373 -89.07 47.22 71.68
CA VAL A 373 -89.02 46.55 70.37
C VAL A 373 -88.44 47.46 69.29
N GLN A 374 -88.82 48.74 69.24
CA GLN A 374 -88.24 49.69 68.29
C GLN A 374 -86.72 49.85 68.52
N ASN A 375 -86.30 50.03 69.76
CA ASN A 375 -84.88 50.14 70.13
C ASN A 375 -84.08 48.89 69.71
N ALA A 376 -84.66 47.70 69.84
CA ALA A 376 -84.07 46.44 69.37
C ALA A 376 -83.97 46.38 67.83
N MET A 377 -85.03 46.77 67.11
CA MET A 377 -85.03 46.82 65.65
C MET A 377 -83.98 47.81 65.11
N GLU A 378 -83.83 48.98 65.73
CA GLU A 378 -82.79 49.96 65.35
C GLU A 378 -81.36 49.38 65.57
N SER A 379 -81.15 48.61 66.64
CA SER A 379 -79.89 47.89 66.89
C SER A 379 -79.58 46.85 65.80
N ASP A 380 -80.56 46.05 65.39
CA ASP A 380 -80.37 45.03 64.36
C ASP A 380 -80.25 45.62 62.95
N ILE A 381 -80.96 46.71 62.64
CA ILE A 381 -80.75 47.49 61.40
C ILE A 381 -79.32 48.04 61.35
N PHE A 382 -78.77 48.51 62.47
CA PHE A 382 -77.38 48.96 62.52
C PHE A 382 -76.37 47.83 62.28
N LYS A 383 -76.59 46.64 62.88
CA LYS A 383 -75.79 45.43 62.64
C LYS A 383 -75.85 45.01 61.16
N GLN A 384 -77.05 44.97 60.57
CA GLN A 384 -77.25 44.65 59.15
C GLN A 384 -76.54 45.65 58.23
N ARG A 385 -76.64 46.97 58.48
CA ARG A 385 -75.89 47.99 57.72
C ARG A 385 -74.37 47.76 57.78
N LYS A 386 -73.83 47.44 58.95
CA LYS A 386 -72.39 47.15 59.11
C LYS A 386 -71.98 45.88 58.35
N TYR A 387 -72.80 44.84 58.35
CA TYR A 387 -72.57 43.62 57.58
C TYR A 387 -72.61 43.87 56.07
N LEU A 388 -73.63 44.61 55.58
CA LEU A 388 -73.76 44.98 54.17
C LEU A 388 -72.59 45.84 53.67
N LEU A 389 -72.05 46.73 54.51
CA LEU A 389 -70.80 47.45 54.20
C LEU A 389 -69.62 46.49 54.01
N SER A 390 -69.39 45.55 54.94
CA SER A 390 -68.30 44.57 54.80
C SER A 390 -68.45 43.65 53.57
N GLN A 391 -69.68 43.31 53.19
CA GLN A 391 -69.97 42.58 51.95
C GLN A 391 -69.67 43.43 50.70
N LYS A 392 -70.03 44.72 50.70
CA LYS A 392 -69.69 45.66 49.63
C LYS A 392 -68.16 45.75 49.46
N ASP A 393 -67.42 45.98 50.54
CA ASP A 393 -65.96 46.13 50.50
C ASP A 393 -65.29 44.83 49.99
N SER A 394 -65.79 43.66 50.40
CA SER A 394 -65.35 42.37 49.85
C SER A 394 -65.67 42.21 48.35
N SER A 395 -66.81 42.72 47.87
CA SER A 395 -67.19 42.66 46.45
C SER A 395 -66.31 43.57 45.58
N GLU A 396 -65.93 44.73 46.07
CA GLU A 396 -64.98 45.63 45.40
C GLU A 396 -63.57 45.00 45.35
N GLY A 397 -63.16 44.31 46.43
CA GLY A 397 -61.95 43.48 46.43
C GLY A 397 -61.97 42.37 45.37
N MET A 398 -63.09 41.65 45.22
CA MET A 398 -63.25 40.63 44.17
C MET A 398 -63.21 41.23 42.76
N ALA A 399 -63.81 42.41 42.53
CA ALA A 399 -63.77 43.09 41.24
C ALA A 399 -62.33 43.41 40.79
N VAL A 400 -61.46 43.83 41.71
CA VAL A 400 -60.02 44.05 41.43
C VAL A 400 -59.29 42.76 41.08
N VAL A 401 -59.62 41.63 41.73
CA VAL A 401 -59.06 40.31 41.39
C VAL A 401 -59.52 39.85 40.00
N ILE A 402 -60.82 39.99 39.69
CA ILE A 402 -61.38 39.66 38.38
C ILE A 402 -60.69 40.49 37.28
N PHE A 403 -60.52 41.81 37.47
CA PHE A 403 -59.82 42.66 36.50
C PHE A 403 -58.38 42.21 36.22
N ARG A 404 -57.64 41.80 37.27
CA ARG A 404 -56.28 41.24 37.13
C ARG A 404 -56.28 39.91 36.37
N LEU A 405 -57.23 39.02 36.66
CA LEU A 405 -57.37 37.73 35.95
C LEU A 405 -57.72 37.92 34.47
N THR A 406 -58.61 38.86 34.14
CA THR A 406 -58.95 39.22 32.75
C THR A 406 -57.72 39.71 31.97
N ASN A 407 -56.92 40.62 32.55
CA ASN A 407 -55.71 41.11 31.89
C ASN A 407 -54.66 40.00 31.68
N ASN A 408 -54.52 39.08 32.65
CA ASN A 408 -53.66 37.91 32.50
C ASN A 408 -54.14 36.96 31.39
N LEU A 409 -55.45 36.73 31.28
CA LEU A 409 -56.07 35.95 30.20
C LEU A 409 -55.83 36.57 28.82
N THR A 410 -56.00 37.89 28.68
CA THR A 410 -55.69 38.59 27.42
C THR A 410 -54.20 38.46 27.05
N SER A 411 -53.29 38.64 28.01
CA SER A 411 -51.84 38.48 27.77
C SER A 411 -51.44 37.02 27.46
N LEU A 412 -52.19 36.04 27.96
CA LEU A 412 -51.98 34.62 27.63
C LEU A 412 -52.46 34.32 26.20
N ARG A 413 -53.65 34.81 25.82
CA ARG A 413 -54.19 34.68 24.47
C ARG A 413 -53.29 35.32 23.40
N GLU A 414 -52.75 36.51 23.67
CA GLU A 414 -51.77 37.15 22.81
C GLU A 414 -50.49 36.33 22.59
N LYS A 415 -50.11 35.47 23.55
CA LYS A 415 -48.95 34.57 23.41
C LYS A 415 -49.32 33.31 22.64
N ASP A 416 -50.54 32.83 22.80
CA ASP A 416 -51.09 31.67 22.09
C ASP A 416 -51.22 31.97 20.58
N GLU A 417 -51.80 33.11 20.20
CA GLU A 417 -51.87 33.58 18.80
C GLU A 417 -50.48 33.77 18.17
N LYS A 418 -49.47 34.18 18.96
CA LYS A 418 -48.06 34.29 18.51
C LYS A 418 -47.39 32.92 18.37
N LEU A 419 -47.75 31.94 19.20
CA LEU A 419 -47.27 30.56 19.13
C LEU A 419 -47.87 29.85 17.91
N GLU A 420 -49.16 30.04 17.63
CA GLU A 420 -49.85 29.50 16.45
C GLU A 420 -49.24 30.05 15.15
N GLN A 421 -48.97 31.36 15.07
CA GLN A 421 -48.25 31.95 13.94
C GLN A 421 -46.82 31.42 13.77
N ALA A 422 -46.13 31.06 14.86
CA ALA A 422 -44.82 30.41 14.78
C ALA A 422 -44.93 28.96 14.27
N LEU A 423 -45.93 28.22 14.73
CA LEU A 423 -46.26 26.86 14.27
C LEU A 423 -46.58 26.83 12.77
N LEU A 424 -47.37 27.77 12.27
CA LEU A 424 -47.67 27.90 10.84
C LEU A 424 -46.42 28.16 9.99
N LYS A 425 -45.47 28.97 10.49
CA LYS A 425 -44.17 29.19 9.81
C LYS A 425 -43.31 27.92 9.82
N VAL A 426 -43.24 27.20 10.93
CA VAL A 426 -42.52 25.91 11.01
C VAL A 426 -43.14 24.90 10.03
N TYR A 427 -44.46 24.80 9.95
CA TYR A 427 -45.16 23.93 9.01
C TYR A 427 -44.84 24.26 7.54
N HIS A 428 -44.83 25.56 7.19
CA HIS A 428 -44.46 25.99 5.84
C HIS A 428 -43.01 25.63 5.50
N ASN A 429 -42.06 25.92 6.40
CA ASN A 429 -40.64 25.60 6.20
C ASN A 429 -40.41 24.08 6.06
N VAL A 430 -41.09 23.25 6.87
CA VAL A 430 -41.02 21.77 6.75
C VAL A 430 -41.60 21.29 5.41
N THR A 431 -42.63 21.95 4.89
CA THR A 431 -43.20 21.64 3.57
C THR A 431 -42.20 21.95 2.45
N GLN A 432 -41.57 23.14 2.48
CA GLN A 432 -40.56 23.53 1.49
C GLN A 432 -39.33 22.61 1.52
N LEU A 433 -38.82 22.27 2.71
CA LEU A 433 -37.70 21.33 2.86
C LEU A 433 -38.02 19.94 2.29
N SER A 434 -39.29 19.49 2.37
CA SER A 434 -39.73 18.24 1.74
C SER A 434 -39.76 18.33 0.21
N GLU A 435 -40.13 19.48 -0.37
CA GLU A 435 -40.06 19.71 -1.81
C GLU A 435 -38.60 19.73 -2.31
N GLU A 436 -37.70 20.42 -1.60
CA GLU A 436 -36.25 20.41 -1.87
C GLU A 436 -35.64 18.99 -1.74
N GLU A 437 -36.00 18.23 -0.71
CA GLU A 437 -35.58 16.84 -0.53
C GLU A 437 -35.99 15.97 -1.73
N ASN A 438 -37.21 16.15 -2.24
CA ASN A 438 -37.71 15.40 -3.40
C ASN A 438 -36.99 15.79 -4.72
N VAL A 439 -36.57 17.05 -4.88
CA VAL A 439 -35.72 17.46 -6.01
C VAL A 439 -34.35 16.77 -5.93
N LEU A 440 -33.66 16.89 -4.79
CA LEU A 440 -32.35 16.27 -4.57
C LEU A 440 -32.40 14.73 -4.73
N ARG A 441 -33.48 14.10 -4.27
CA ARG A 441 -33.73 12.65 -4.41
C ARG A 441 -33.86 12.22 -5.89
N ASN A 442 -34.37 13.08 -6.77
CA ASN A 442 -34.41 12.84 -8.21
C ASN A 442 -33.05 13.10 -8.89
N GLU A 443 -32.31 14.13 -8.49
CA GLU A 443 -30.95 14.38 -9.00
C GLU A 443 -30.00 13.21 -8.65
N ILE A 444 -30.04 12.72 -7.41
CA ILE A 444 -29.29 11.53 -6.97
C ILE A 444 -29.63 10.29 -7.81
N LYS A 445 -30.89 10.14 -8.24
CA LYS A 445 -31.31 9.04 -9.14
C LYS A 445 -30.64 9.17 -10.52
N HIS A 446 -30.67 10.33 -11.15
CA HIS A 446 -29.99 10.55 -12.43
C HIS A 446 -28.46 10.45 -12.34
N ILE A 447 -27.85 10.90 -11.24
CA ILE A 447 -26.42 10.69 -10.98
C ILE A 447 -26.10 9.19 -10.92
N LYS A 448 -26.93 8.39 -10.25
CA LYS A 448 -26.75 6.93 -10.16
C LYS A 448 -26.93 6.22 -11.50
N GLU A 449 -27.87 6.66 -12.33
CA GLU A 449 -28.06 6.18 -13.71
C GLU A 449 -26.82 6.50 -14.57
N ASN A 450 -26.29 7.73 -14.49
CA ASN A 450 -25.07 8.14 -15.19
C ASN A 450 -23.82 7.37 -14.73
N VAL A 451 -23.65 7.11 -13.42
CA VAL A 451 -22.57 6.27 -12.89
C VAL A 451 -22.65 4.83 -13.40
N THR A 452 -23.86 4.30 -13.57
CA THR A 452 -24.07 2.95 -14.13
C THR A 452 -23.61 2.89 -15.59
N LEU A 453 -24.03 3.86 -16.41
CA LEU A 453 -23.58 3.99 -17.81
C LEU A 453 -22.07 4.23 -17.94
N LEU A 454 -21.45 4.92 -16.98
CA LEU A 454 -20.01 5.14 -16.96
C LEU A 454 -19.24 3.85 -16.65
N ASN A 455 -19.73 3.03 -15.71
CA ASN A 455 -19.15 1.72 -15.40
C ASN A 455 -19.27 0.74 -16.58
N GLU A 456 -20.39 0.75 -17.31
CA GLU A 456 -20.54 -0.04 -18.54
C GLU A 456 -19.53 0.36 -19.62
N LYS A 457 -19.25 1.67 -19.79
CA LYS A 457 -18.20 2.16 -20.68
C LYS A 457 -16.79 1.78 -20.21
N ASN A 458 -16.51 1.87 -18.92
CA ASN A 458 -15.21 1.48 -18.36
C ASN A 458 -14.93 0.00 -18.62
N LYS A 459 -15.91 -0.89 -18.38
CA LYS A 459 -15.79 -2.31 -18.73
C LYS A 459 -15.51 -2.51 -20.22
N GLY A 460 -16.18 -1.75 -21.09
CA GLY A 460 -15.89 -1.77 -22.53
C GLY A 460 -14.47 -1.34 -22.89
N PHE A 461 -13.84 -0.45 -22.11
CA PHE A 461 -12.42 -0.14 -22.25
C PHE A 461 -11.52 -1.28 -21.74
N ASP A 462 -11.85 -1.90 -20.60
CA ASP A 462 -11.12 -3.05 -20.06
C ASP A 462 -11.09 -4.22 -21.07
N ASP A 463 -12.24 -4.54 -21.68
CA ASP A 463 -12.35 -5.55 -22.74
C ASP A 463 -11.44 -5.21 -23.96
N THR A 464 -11.30 -3.93 -24.32
CA THR A 464 -10.38 -3.51 -25.40
C THR A 464 -8.90 -3.52 -25.00
N LEU A 465 -8.58 -3.26 -23.72
CA LEU A 465 -7.22 -3.32 -23.19
C LEU A 465 -6.72 -4.77 -23.15
N GLU A 466 -7.57 -5.73 -22.74
CA GLU A 466 -7.24 -7.15 -22.78
C GLU A 466 -7.00 -7.63 -24.22
N HIS A 467 -7.87 -7.28 -25.17
CA HIS A 467 -7.65 -7.60 -26.58
C HIS A 467 -6.35 -6.97 -27.14
N LEU A 468 -5.99 -5.76 -26.71
CA LEU A 468 -4.72 -5.13 -27.09
C LEU A 468 -3.51 -5.82 -26.44
N SER A 469 -3.63 -6.28 -25.19
CA SER A 469 -2.63 -7.07 -24.47
C SER A 469 -2.33 -8.39 -25.20
N GLN A 470 -3.37 -9.15 -25.55
CA GLN A 470 -3.25 -10.39 -26.33
C GLN A 470 -2.61 -10.16 -27.71
N LYS A 471 -2.90 -9.02 -28.36
CA LYS A 471 -2.28 -8.65 -29.63
C LYS A 471 -0.80 -8.25 -29.48
N THR A 472 -0.42 -7.58 -28.39
CA THR A 472 0.99 -7.30 -28.06
C THR A 472 1.75 -8.59 -27.80
N LEU A 473 1.15 -9.55 -27.07
CA LEU A 473 1.71 -10.88 -26.82
C LEU A 473 1.92 -11.69 -28.11
N SER A 474 1.03 -11.59 -29.10
CA SER A 474 1.24 -12.29 -30.38
C SER A 474 2.34 -11.66 -31.23
N VAL A 475 2.46 -10.32 -31.24
CA VAL A 475 3.58 -9.61 -31.88
C VAL A 475 4.91 -9.98 -31.21
N TYR A 476 4.99 -9.99 -29.87
CA TYR A 476 6.20 -10.37 -29.14
C TYR A 476 6.67 -11.80 -29.48
N ARG A 477 5.74 -12.77 -29.49
CA ARG A 477 6.03 -14.15 -29.94
C ARG A 477 6.53 -14.22 -31.38
N GLN A 478 6.04 -13.35 -32.25
CA GLN A 478 6.47 -13.28 -33.64
C GLN A 478 7.86 -12.62 -33.78
N THR A 479 8.19 -11.63 -32.96
CA THR A 479 9.54 -11.04 -32.88
C THR A 479 10.57 -12.07 -32.45
N ASN A 480 10.33 -12.79 -31.36
CA ASN A 480 11.27 -13.82 -30.87
C ASN A 480 11.57 -14.89 -31.94
N ARG A 481 10.56 -15.26 -32.75
CA ARG A 481 10.76 -16.17 -33.90
C ARG A 481 11.64 -15.60 -35.00
N PHE A 482 11.55 -14.29 -35.28
CA PHE A 482 12.47 -13.65 -36.21
C PHE A 482 13.90 -13.60 -35.66
N ASP A 483 14.09 -13.47 -34.34
CA ASP A 483 15.42 -13.55 -33.71
C ASP A 483 16.02 -14.97 -33.80
N GLU A 484 15.19 -16.01 -33.66
CA GLU A 484 15.58 -17.42 -33.90
C GLU A 484 15.99 -17.66 -35.37
N GLU A 485 15.15 -17.23 -36.32
CA GLU A 485 15.43 -17.33 -37.77
C GLU A 485 16.68 -16.53 -38.19
N LEU A 486 16.92 -15.37 -37.56
CA LEU A 486 18.12 -14.55 -37.76
C LEU A 486 19.38 -15.18 -37.17
N PHE A 487 19.27 -15.89 -36.04
CA PHE A 487 20.37 -16.62 -35.43
C PHE A 487 20.81 -17.81 -36.30
N GLU A 488 19.87 -18.58 -36.85
CA GLU A 488 20.19 -19.63 -37.83
C GLU A 488 20.86 -19.05 -39.09
N LEU A 489 20.33 -17.94 -39.63
CA LEU A 489 20.93 -17.28 -40.79
C LEU A 489 22.37 -16.83 -40.51
N LYS A 490 22.63 -16.25 -39.34
CA LYS A 490 23.98 -15.82 -38.91
C LYS A 490 24.96 -16.99 -38.79
N ASN A 491 24.51 -18.13 -38.25
CA ASN A 491 25.32 -19.34 -38.17
C ASN A 491 25.63 -19.91 -39.57
N ASN A 492 24.65 -19.90 -40.48
CA ASN A 492 24.86 -20.31 -41.86
C ASN A 492 25.88 -19.40 -42.58
N VAL A 493 25.79 -18.08 -42.42
CA VAL A 493 26.78 -17.13 -42.98
C VAL A 493 28.19 -17.40 -42.46
N PHE A 494 28.37 -17.70 -41.17
CA PHE A 494 29.67 -18.07 -40.61
C PHE A 494 30.23 -19.37 -41.23
N VAL A 495 29.39 -20.37 -41.49
CA VAL A 495 29.80 -21.62 -42.18
C VAL A 495 30.19 -21.35 -43.65
N TYR A 496 29.56 -20.39 -44.32
CA TYR A 496 29.96 -19.98 -45.68
C TYR A 496 31.28 -19.18 -45.68
N ASP A 497 31.52 -18.32 -44.70
CA ASP A 497 32.79 -17.59 -44.53
C ASP A 497 33.97 -18.57 -44.30
N GLU A 498 33.81 -19.54 -43.40
CA GLU A 498 34.81 -20.60 -43.17
C GLU A 498 35.07 -21.49 -44.39
N ARG A 499 34.05 -21.71 -45.24
CA ARG A 499 34.24 -22.39 -46.54
C ARG A 499 34.97 -21.50 -47.55
N SER A 500 34.70 -20.20 -47.54
CA SER A 500 35.35 -19.22 -48.41
C SER A 500 36.86 -19.13 -48.12
N LYS A 501 37.25 -19.03 -46.85
CA LYS A 501 38.67 -19.05 -46.42
C LYS A 501 39.41 -20.29 -46.92
N LYS A 502 38.86 -21.48 -46.66
CA LYS A 502 39.46 -22.77 -47.08
C LYS A 502 39.56 -22.91 -48.60
N PHE A 503 38.66 -22.28 -49.36
CA PHE A 503 38.77 -22.18 -50.81
C PHE A 503 39.89 -21.21 -51.23
N GLY A 504 40.05 -20.07 -50.54
CA GLY A 504 41.18 -19.16 -50.69
C GLY A 504 42.54 -19.81 -50.40
N ASP A 505 42.65 -20.56 -49.29
CA ASP A 505 43.85 -21.34 -48.94
C ASP A 505 44.20 -22.35 -50.05
N SER A 506 43.16 -22.99 -50.61
CA SER A 506 43.31 -23.95 -51.71
C SER A 506 43.77 -23.29 -53.02
N LEU A 507 43.23 -22.11 -53.34
CA LEU A 507 43.69 -21.31 -54.48
C LEU A 507 45.14 -20.86 -54.31
N HIS A 508 45.52 -20.38 -53.13
CA HIS A 508 46.90 -19.99 -52.86
C HIS A 508 47.87 -21.19 -52.91
N GLY A 509 47.42 -22.39 -52.50
CA GLY A 509 48.15 -23.64 -52.75
C GLY A 509 48.36 -23.92 -54.24
N ILE A 510 47.37 -23.63 -55.10
CA ILE A 510 47.49 -23.77 -56.56
C ILE A 510 48.44 -22.72 -57.16
N GLU A 511 48.41 -21.47 -56.70
CA GLU A 511 49.33 -20.41 -57.11
C GLU A 511 50.79 -20.78 -56.83
N ASN A 512 51.08 -21.26 -55.62
CA ASN A 512 52.43 -21.69 -55.23
C ASN A 512 52.92 -22.91 -56.06
N ASN A 513 52.02 -23.85 -56.38
CA ASN A 513 52.32 -24.95 -57.29
C ASN A 513 52.59 -24.44 -58.72
N MET A 514 51.82 -23.47 -59.22
CA MET A 514 52.02 -22.89 -60.55
C MET A 514 53.34 -22.12 -60.64
N SER A 515 53.72 -21.36 -59.60
CA SER A 515 55.03 -20.72 -59.48
C SER A 515 56.17 -21.75 -59.52
N THR A 516 56.01 -22.87 -58.81
CA THR A 516 56.98 -23.99 -58.81
C THR A 516 57.09 -24.67 -60.18
N ILE A 517 55.99 -24.75 -60.93
CA ILE A 517 55.99 -25.27 -62.31
C ILE A 517 56.71 -24.28 -63.26
N GLN A 518 56.46 -22.98 -63.13
CA GLN A 518 57.13 -21.95 -63.93
C GLN A 518 58.66 -21.99 -63.72
N GLN A 519 59.13 -22.02 -62.47
CA GLN A 519 60.56 -22.12 -62.15
C GLN A 519 61.22 -23.37 -62.76
N LYS A 520 60.50 -24.50 -62.82
CA LYS A 520 60.98 -25.73 -63.48
C LYS A 520 61.00 -25.60 -65.01
N PHE A 521 60.06 -24.86 -65.59
CA PHE A 521 60.03 -24.59 -67.03
C PHE A 521 61.19 -23.65 -67.43
N ASP A 522 61.44 -22.61 -66.63
CA ASP A 522 62.57 -21.70 -66.80
C ASP A 522 63.91 -22.43 -66.66
N ALA A 523 64.04 -23.32 -65.67
CA ALA A 523 65.20 -24.19 -65.52
C ALA A 523 65.40 -25.15 -66.72
N LEU A 524 64.32 -25.68 -67.29
CA LEU A 524 64.37 -26.51 -68.50
C LEU A 524 64.83 -25.70 -69.72
N ASN A 525 64.36 -24.47 -69.88
CA ASN A 525 64.80 -23.57 -70.95
C ASN A 525 66.33 -23.30 -70.86
N ASN A 526 66.85 -23.01 -69.66
CA ASN A 526 68.30 -22.85 -69.45
C ASN A 526 69.11 -24.11 -69.83
N VAL A 527 68.55 -25.32 -69.62
CA VAL A 527 69.16 -26.58 -70.06
C VAL A 527 69.09 -26.73 -71.60
N ILE A 528 67.99 -26.32 -72.23
CA ILE A 528 67.84 -26.29 -73.69
C ILE A 528 68.87 -25.33 -74.31
N ASP A 529 69.04 -24.12 -73.78
CA ASP A 529 70.05 -23.16 -74.24
C ASP A 529 71.49 -23.70 -74.07
N THR A 530 71.76 -24.38 -72.95
CA THR A 530 73.05 -25.06 -72.71
C THR A 530 73.29 -26.19 -73.72
N LEU A 531 72.26 -26.97 -74.04
CA LEU A 531 72.33 -28.01 -75.08
C LEU A 531 72.51 -27.39 -76.47
N MET A 532 71.84 -26.28 -76.77
CA MET A 532 71.98 -25.53 -78.02
C MET A 532 73.43 -25.06 -78.21
N TYR A 533 74.02 -24.46 -77.18
CA TYR A 533 75.43 -24.04 -77.18
C TYR A 533 76.39 -25.23 -77.37
N ASN A 534 76.11 -26.37 -76.73
CA ASN A 534 76.89 -27.59 -76.90
C ASN A 534 76.76 -28.18 -78.32
N VAL A 535 75.56 -28.15 -78.92
CA VAL A 535 75.34 -28.57 -80.31
C VAL A 535 76.13 -27.68 -81.27
N THR A 536 76.01 -26.35 -81.18
CA THR A 536 76.81 -25.42 -82.01
C THR A 536 78.32 -25.61 -81.81
N SER A 537 78.74 -25.96 -80.59
CA SER A 537 80.15 -26.27 -80.30
C SER A 537 80.61 -27.61 -80.89
N ILE A 538 79.72 -28.61 -80.96
CA ILE A 538 79.96 -29.90 -81.62
C ILE A 538 79.92 -29.75 -83.15
N GLU A 539 79.02 -28.93 -83.71
CA GLU A 539 79.00 -28.61 -85.15
C GLU A 539 80.29 -27.92 -85.58
N LYS A 540 80.75 -26.93 -84.79
CA LYS A 540 82.06 -26.30 -85.00
C LYS A 540 83.21 -27.29 -84.82
N GLY A 541 83.15 -28.16 -83.82
CA GLY A 541 84.13 -29.22 -83.59
C GLY A 541 84.16 -30.26 -84.71
N ASN A 542 83.02 -30.56 -85.33
CA ASN A 542 82.92 -31.41 -86.51
C ASN A 542 83.48 -30.72 -87.74
N GLY A 543 83.24 -29.42 -87.96
CA GLY A 543 83.92 -28.68 -89.02
C GLY A 543 85.44 -28.70 -88.85
N GLN A 544 85.94 -28.55 -87.62
CA GLN A 544 87.36 -28.72 -87.29
C GLN A 544 87.84 -30.18 -87.41
N LEU A 545 86.94 -31.16 -87.27
CA LEU A 545 87.25 -32.58 -87.49
C LEU A 545 87.27 -32.92 -88.98
N ASP A 546 86.43 -32.30 -89.81
CA ASP A 546 86.45 -32.39 -91.27
C ASP A 546 87.73 -31.72 -91.81
N ASP A 547 88.07 -30.51 -91.35
CA ASP A 547 89.40 -29.89 -91.58
C ASP A 547 90.54 -30.84 -91.17
N ALA A 548 90.39 -31.53 -90.04
CA ALA A 548 91.38 -32.49 -89.54
C ALA A 548 91.33 -33.85 -90.27
N ILE A 549 90.24 -34.20 -90.95
CA ILE A 549 90.09 -35.39 -91.80
C ILE A 549 90.62 -35.12 -93.21
N ASP A 550 90.54 -33.89 -93.70
CA ASP A 550 91.30 -33.45 -94.88
C ASP A 550 92.80 -33.42 -94.56
N GLN A 551 93.19 -32.85 -93.41
CA GLN A 551 94.58 -32.93 -92.95
C GLN A 551 95.02 -34.36 -92.61
N LEU A 552 94.15 -35.26 -92.16
CA LEU A 552 94.46 -36.68 -91.97
C LEU A 552 94.39 -37.49 -93.26
N SER A 553 93.67 -37.06 -94.28
CA SER A 553 93.80 -37.63 -95.63
C SER A 553 95.15 -37.22 -96.23
N HIS A 554 95.56 -35.97 -96.02
CA HIS A 554 96.90 -35.49 -96.33
C HIS A 554 97.97 -36.24 -95.50
N ASN A 555 97.73 -36.47 -94.21
CA ASN A 555 98.70 -37.12 -93.33
C ASN A 555 98.64 -38.65 -93.31
N VAL A 556 97.61 -39.33 -93.81
CA VAL A 556 97.60 -40.79 -94.05
C VAL A 556 98.46 -41.12 -95.27
N ASN A 557 98.47 -40.26 -96.30
CA ASN A 557 99.49 -40.31 -97.36
C ASN A 557 100.91 -40.18 -96.79
N ASN A 558 101.11 -39.43 -95.69
CA ASN A 558 102.41 -39.24 -95.03
C ASN A 558 102.74 -40.30 -93.96
N LEU A 559 101.71 -40.88 -93.29
CA LEU A 559 101.83 -41.75 -92.10
C LEU A 559 101.41 -43.21 -92.35
N GLN A 560 101.36 -43.61 -93.63
CA GLN A 560 101.77 -44.96 -94.06
C GLN A 560 103.17 -45.35 -93.52
N GLN A 561 103.95 -44.40 -92.96
CA GLN A 561 105.36 -44.58 -92.57
C GLN A 561 105.65 -44.99 -91.11
N GLN A 562 104.86 -44.65 -90.06
CA GLN A 562 105.22 -45.03 -88.66
C GLN A 562 104.13 -44.90 -87.54
N LYS A 563 104.40 -45.53 -86.38
CA LYS A 563 103.52 -45.81 -85.20
C LYS A 563 104.41 -46.19 -83.98
N GLU A 564 104.04 -46.32 -82.67
CA GLU A 564 102.83 -46.14 -81.80
C GLU A 564 103.37 -46.05 -80.31
N SER A 565 102.70 -45.56 -79.25
CA SER A 565 101.73 -46.32 -78.40
C SER A 565 101.52 -45.74 -76.95
N ASN A 566 100.29 -45.88 -76.40
CA ASN A 566 99.81 -46.14 -74.99
C ASN A 566 100.34 -45.38 -73.72
N GLY A 567 99.63 -45.21 -72.56
CA GLY A 567 98.21 -45.42 -72.13
C GLY A 567 97.92 -45.52 -70.57
N MET A 568 96.67 -45.21 -70.11
CA MET A 568 95.90 -45.60 -68.84
C MET A 568 96.14 -45.06 -67.36
N MET A 569 95.06 -44.84 -66.55
CA MET A 569 94.62 -45.61 -65.30
C MET A 569 94.00 -44.94 -63.97
N ARG A 570 92.66 -45.00 -63.73
CA ARG A 570 91.80 -45.29 -62.48
C ARG A 570 91.68 -44.35 -61.15
N PRO A 571 91.17 -44.72 -59.90
CA PRO A 571 89.99 -44.06 -59.16
C PRO A 571 89.86 -43.99 -57.55
N ARG A 572 88.83 -43.33 -56.90
CA ARG A 572 88.09 -43.73 -55.60
C ARG A 572 87.08 -42.71 -54.90
N PRO A 573 86.17 -43.12 -53.93
CA PRO A 573 85.16 -42.26 -53.17
C PRO A 573 84.91 -42.50 -51.62
N THR A 574 84.14 -41.65 -50.84
CA THR A 574 83.44 -41.99 -49.51
C THR A 574 82.45 -40.95 -48.82
N THR A 575 81.37 -41.45 -48.14
CA THR A 575 80.51 -40.95 -46.97
C THR A 575 79.77 -39.55 -46.95
N ASN A 576 78.91 -39.06 -46.00
CA ASN A 576 78.52 -39.38 -44.57
C ASN A 576 77.02 -39.11 -44.11
N GLN A 577 76.69 -38.55 -42.89
CA GLN A 577 75.35 -38.47 -42.19
C GLN A 577 75.08 -37.21 -41.27
N VAL A 578 73.83 -36.95 -40.77
CA VAL A 578 73.43 -36.26 -39.47
C VAL A 578 71.88 -36.35 -39.16
N ALA A 579 71.40 -36.01 -37.93
CA ALA A 579 69.98 -36.15 -37.44
C ALA A 579 69.46 -35.01 -36.48
N LEU A 580 68.19 -35.06 -35.99
CA LEU A 580 67.45 -33.99 -35.21
C LEU A 580 66.49 -34.52 -34.09
N PRO A 581 66.04 -33.70 -33.08
CA PRO A 581 65.20 -34.15 -31.94
C PRO A 581 63.96 -33.29 -31.49
N GLY A 582 62.95 -33.94 -30.86
CA GLY A 582 62.18 -33.45 -29.68
C GLY A 582 60.94 -32.52 -29.85
N GLU A 583 59.83 -32.81 -29.12
CA GLU A 583 58.61 -31.98 -29.01
C GLU A 583 58.26 -31.56 -27.56
N LEU A 584 57.36 -30.58 -27.40
CA LEU A 584 56.91 -29.97 -26.12
C LEU A 584 55.40 -30.14 -25.89
N GLY A 585 54.95 -30.17 -24.62
CA GLY A 585 53.54 -30.30 -24.25
C GLY A 585 53.09 -29.29 -23.17
N GLN A 586 51.85 -28.80 -23.28
CA GLN A 586 51.29 -27.74 -22.42
C GLN A 586 50.63 -28.27 -21.13
N SER A 587 50.80 -27.53 -20.05
CA SER A 587 50.07 -27.73 -18.78
C SER A 587 48.56 -27.55 -18.93
N ARG A 588 47.76 -28.32 -18.19
CA ARG A 588 46.29 -28.19 -18.13
C ARG A 588 45.80 -28.39 -16.70
N VAL A 589 45.05 -27.43 -16.15
CA VAL A 589 44.47 -27.49 -14.81
C VAL A 589 43.02 -27.00 -14.86
N ALA A 590 42.07 -27.81 -14.42
CA ALA A 590 40.65 -27.44 -14.36
C ALA A 590 39.87 -28.38 -13.42
N PHE A 591 38.89 -27.86 -12.70
CA PHE A 591 38.02 -28.63 -11.80
C PHE A 591 36.56 -28.16 -11.84
N THR A 592 35.65 -29.08 -11.48
CA THR A 592 34.24 -28.84 -11.22
C THR A 592 33.80 -29.73 -10.06
N ALA A 593 33.15 -29.13 -9.06
CA ALA A 593 32.56 -29.83 -7.92
C ALA A 593 31.16 -29.31 -7.59
N GLN A 594 30.33 -30.17 -7.01
CA GLN A 594 28.95 -29.92 -6.59
C GLN A 594 28.73 -30.42 -5.16
N ILE A 595 27.57 -30.11 -4.57
CA ILE A 595 27.14 -30.71 -3.30
C ILE A 595 26.47 -32.06 -3.59
N SER A 596 26.89 -33.14 -2.92
CA SER A 596 26.46 -34.50 -3.26
C SER A 596 24.98 -34.77 -2.98
N LEU A 597 24.50 -34.31 -1.82
CA LEU A 597 23.17 -34.63 -1.28
C LEU A 597 22.56 -33.42 -0.58
N GLU A 598 21.23 -33.37 -0.58
CA GLU A 598 20.49 -32.39 0.22
C GLU A 598 20.82 -32.55 1.71
N GLY A 599 21.23 -31.45 2.35
CA GLY A 599 21.60 -31.44 3.77
C GLY A 599 23.06 -31.70 4.10
N ALA A 600 23.88 -32.12 3.12
CA ALA A 600 25.33 -32.27 3.30
C ALA A 600 26.01 -30.97 3.78
N MET A 601 25.48 -29.82 3.35
CA MET A 601 25.77 -28.50 3.94
C MET A 601 24.49 -27.93 4.57
N SER A 602 24.39 -28.03 5.89
CA SER A 602 23.26 -27.58 6.73
C SER A 602 23.75 -26.75 7.94
N ASP A 603 22.85 -25.94 8.52
CA ASP A 603 23.13 -24.98 9.61
C ASP A 603 24.39 -24.12 9.39
N ILE A 604 24.52 -23.59 8.16
CA ILE A 604 25.70 -22.87 7.69
C ILE A 604 25.95 -21.61 8.52
N LYS A 605 27.15 -21.52 9.12
CA LYS A 605 27.55 -20.44 10.03
C LYS A 605 28.33 -19.35 9.29
N ARG A 606 28.31 -18.14 9.83
CA ARG A 606 29.12 -17.00 9.33
C ARG A 606 30.59 -17.38 9.20
N ASN A 607 31.22 -17.05 8.07
CA ASN A 607 32.61 -17.39 7.74
C ASN A 607 32.93 -18.91 7.65
N GLN A 608 31.94 -19.80 7.63
CA GLN A 608 32.14 -21.24 7.35
C GLN A 608 32.43 -21.47 5.85
N THR A 609 33.42 -22.33 5.54
CA THR A 609 33.69 -22.80 4.17
C THR A 609 32.49 -23.55 3.61
N ILE A 610 32.14 -23.32 2.35
CA ILE A 610 31.18 -24.13 1.61
C ILE A 610 31.97 -25.28 0.96
N VAL A 611 31.65 -26.51 1.35
CA VAL A 611 32.31 -27.71 0.82
C VAL A 611 31.43 -28.29 -0.29
N PHE A 612 32.03 -28.50 -1.47
CA PHE A 612 31.42 -29.15 -2.62
C PHE A 612 32.05 -30.54 -2.71
N ASP A 613 31.44 -31.51 -2.05
CA ASP A 613 32.01 -32.82 -1.76
C ASP A 613 31.96 -33.79 -2.95
N LEU A 614 31.11 -33.53 -3.96
CA LEU A 614 31.01 -34.31 -5.18
C LEU A 614 31.89 -33.71 -6.29
N VAL A 615 33.04 -34.32 -6.56
CA VAL A 615 33.93 -33.90 -7.66
C VAL A 615 33.50 -34.55 -8.97
N GLU A 616 33.16 -33.72 -9.97
CA GLU A 616 32.89 -34.17 -11.34
C GLU A 616 34.16 -34.18 -12.20
N TYR A 617 35.05 -33.22 -11.98
CA TYR A 617 36.29 -33.05 -12.75
C TYR A 617 37.38 -32.42 -11.88
N ASN A 618 38.65 -32.83 -12.05
CA ASN A 618 39.79 -32.30 -11.28
C ASN A 618 41.14 -32.56 -11.99
N MET A 619 41.26 -32.11 -13.24
CA MET A 619 42.52 -32.17 -14.00
C MET A 619 43.58 -31.30 -13.30
N GLY A 620 44.75 -31.90 -13.04
CA GLY A 620 45.82 -31.28 -12.24
C GLY A 620 45.68 -31.50 -10.73
N GLY A 621 44.59 -32.12 -10.23
CA GLY A 621 44.43 -32.52 -8.83
C GLY A 621 44.45 -31.35 -7.83
N GLY A 622 44.02 -30.17 -8.26
CA GLY A 622 44.05 -28.95 -7.44
C GLY A 622 42.92 -28.85 -6.42
N TYR A 623 41.75 -29.46 -6.67
CA TYR A 623 40.60 -29.39 -5.77
C TYR A 623 40.58 -30.51 -4.73
N ASP A 624 40.30 -30.16 -3.47
CA ASP A 624 40.10 -31.07 -2.34
C ASP A 624 38.65 -31.02 -1.84
N PRO A 625 37.83 -32.06 -2.09
CA PRO A 625 36.44 -32.13 -1.64
C PRO A 625 36.28 -32.30 -0.12
N THR A 626 37.35 -32.61 0.63
CA THR A 626 37.26 -32.74 2.09
C THR A 626 37.37 -31.40 2.81
N THR A 627 38.08 -30.42 2.23
CA THR A 627 38.19 -29.05 2.77
C THR A 627 37.41 -28.01 1.97
N GLY A 628 36.92 -28.35 0.77
CA GLY A 628 36.20 -27.44 -0.12
C GLY A 628 37.09 -26.48 -0.92
N LYS A 629 38.41 -26.70 -0.92
CA LYS A 629 39.42 -25.77 -1.44
C LYS A 629 40.04 -26.23 -2.76
N PHE A 630 40.29 -25.27 -3.65
CA PHE A 630 41.27 -25.42 -4.72
C PHE A 630 42.65 -24.94 -4.25
N LYS A 631 43.72 -25.64 -4.61
CA LYS A 631 45.10 -25.23 -4.38
C LYS A 631 45.87 -25.19 -5.70
N SER A 632 46.47 -24.04 -6.01
CA SER A 632 47.22 -23.88 -7.26
C SER A 632 48.50 -24.73 -7.27
N GLN A 633 48.73 -25.43 -8.37
CA GLN A 633 49.95 -26.19 -8.64
C GLN A 633 50.92 -25.45 -9.58
N ILE A 634 50.47 -24.37 -10.23
CA ILE A 634 51.14 -23.67 -11.33
C ILE A 634 50.75 -22.18 -11.22
N SER A 635 51.71 -21.25 -11.27
CA SER A 635 51.38 -19.83 -11.28
C SER A 635 50.78 -19.45 -12.64
N GLY A 636 49.76 -18.59 -12.63
CA GLY A 636 49.07 -18.20 -13.86
C GLY A 636 47.76 -17.48 -13.60
N THR A 637 47.07 -17.14 -14.68
CA THR A 637 45.73 -16.56 -14.62
C THR A 637 44.67 -17.65 -14.67
N TYR A 638 43.80 -17.68 -13.66
CA TYR A 638 42.72 -18.65 -13.52
C TYR A 638 41.36 -17.95 -13.64
N VAL A 639 40.37 -18.68 -14.17
CA VAL A 639 38.95 -18.33 -14.06
C VAL A 639 38.34 -19.21 -12.97
N PHE A 640 37.64 -18.61 -12.02
CA PHE A 640 36.82 -19.32 -11.03
C PHE A 640 35.37 -18.85 -11.11
N PHE A 641 34.43 -19.77 -10.98
CA PHE A 641 33.01 -19.44 -10.87
C PHE A 641 32.31 -20.35 -9.87
N PHE A 642 31.34 -19.79 -9.16
CA PHE A 642 30.53 -20.52 -8.20
C PHE A 642 29.06 -20.13 -8.33
N ASN A 643 28.20 -21.02 -7.88
CA ASN A 643 26.76 -20.90 -7.90
C ASN A 643 26.18 -21.44 -6.58
N ILE A 644 25.39 -20.62 -5.89
CA ILE A 644 24.67 -20.99 -4.67
C ILE A 644 23.16 -20.81 -4.89
N LEU A 645 22.39 -21.90 -4.80
CA LEU A 645 20.94 -21.89 -4.80
C LEU A 645 20.42 -22.15 -3.37
N THR A 646 19.67 -21.20 -2.80
CA THR A 646 18.91 -21.43 -1.56
C THR A 646 17.41 -21.61 -1.84
N ARG A 647 16.77 -22.41 -0.99
CA ARG A 647 15.31 -22.61 -0.94
C ARG A 647 14.53 -21.30 -0.69
N PRO A 648 13.20 -21.30 -0.92
CA PRO A 648 12.33 -20.22 -0.48
C PRO A 648 12.49 -19.91 1.01
N HIS A 649 12.27 -18.65 1.38
CA HIS A 649 12.53 -18.02 2.68
C HIS A 649 14.01 -18.00 3.14
N MET A 650 14.91 -18.74 2.49
CA MET A 650 16.32 -18.84 2.87
C MET A 650 17.21 -17.91 2.04
N ARG A 651 18.24 -17.34 2.67
CA ARG A 651 19.27 -16.52 2.02
C ARG A 651 20.66 -16.91 2.51
N LEU A 652 21.63 -16.89 1.61
CA LEU A 652 23.04 -17.04 1.93
C LEU A 652 23.86 -16.03 1.12
N GLY A 653 24.64 -15.20 1.81
CA GLY A 653 25.72 -14.46 1.19
C GLY A 653 26.98 -15.31 1.20
N VAL A 654 27.75 -15.32 0.12
CA VAL A 654 29.04 -16.01 0.04
C VAL A 654 30.15 -15.15 -0.56
N ASP A 655 31.36 -15.33 -0.03
CA ASP A 655 32.62 -14.80 -0.57
C ASP A 655 33.34 -15.91 -1.36
N LEU A 656 33.89 -15.62 -2.54
CA LEU A 656 35.08 -16.32 -3.01
C LEU A 656 36.33 -15.68 -2.39
N THR A 657 37.24 -16.54 -1.95
CA THR A 657 38.39 -16.13 -1.14
C THR A 657 39.69 -16.72 -1.67
N ILE A 658 40.78 -15.97 -1.48
CA ILE A 658 42.14 -16.38 -1.83
C ILE A 658 42.99 -16.20 -0.56
N ASN A 659 43.64 -17.27 -0.10
CA ASN A 659 44.40 -17.32 1.17
C ASN A 659 43.62 -16.75 2.38
N GLY A 660 42.29 -16.81 2.36
CA GLY A 660 41.39 -16.32 3.42
C GLY A 660 40.93 -14.87 3.28
N GLU A 661 41.50 -14.06 2.38
CA GLU A 661 40.97 -12.75 2.01
C GLU A 661 39.77 -12.89 1.08
N THR A 662 38.73 -12.06 1.26
CA THR A 662 37.65 -11.95 0.26
C THR A 662 38.18 -11.16 -0.93
N ARG A 663 37.99 -11.67 -2.14
CA ARG A 663 38.23 -10.93 -3.40
C ARG A 663 36.90 -10.74 -4.14
N SER A 664 36.90 -9.95 -5.22
CA SER A 664 35.73 -9.20 -5.72
C SER A 664 34.49 -10.00 -6.19
N ALA A 665 34.49 -11.33 -6.08
CA ALA A 665 33.32 -12.17 -6.34
C ALA A 665 32.61 -12.54 -5.02
N CYS A 666 31.68 -11.67 -4.60
CA CYS A 666 30.66 -11.98 -3.60
C CYS A 666 29.33 -12.25 -4.31
N ALA A 667 28.51 -13.18 -3.81
CA ALA A 667 27.13 -13.36 -4.27
C ALA A 667 26.16 -13.44 -3.09
N TYR A 668 24.88 -13.16 -3.36
CA TYR A 668 23.79 -13.29 -2.38
C TYR A 668 22.62 -14.00 -3.04
N SER A 669 22.17 -15.11 -2.47
CA SER A 669 20.84 -15.63 -2.76
C SER A 669 19.78 -14.84 -1.96
N GLY A 670 18.67 -14.51 -2.61
CA GLY A 670 17.56 -13.78 -2.01
C GLY A 670 16.63 -14.67 -1.18
N ALA A 671 16.01 -14.10 -0.14
CA ALA A 671 14.99 -14.78 0.66
C ALA A 671 13.59 -14.56 0.07
N ASP A 672 13.36 -14.98 -1.17
CA ASP A 672 12.02 -14.92 -1.77
C ASP A 672 11.06 -15.91 -1.08
N PRO A 673 9.79 -15.56 -0.78
CA PRO A 673 8.87 -16.46 -0.09
C PRO A 673 8.41 -17.67 -0.89
N ASN A 674 8.47 -17.64 -2.22
CA ASN A 674 7.86 -18.62 -3.10
C ASN A 674 8.88 -19.37 -3.98
N PHE A 675 9.99 -18.72 -4.32
CA PHE A 675 10.98 -19.23 -5.27
C PHE A 675 12.34 -19.51 -4.62
N SER A 676 13.06 -20.50 -5.18
CA SER A 676 14.47 -20.72 -4.83
C SER A 676 15.32 -19.68 -5.58
N VAL A 677 16.18 -18.95 -4.88
CA VAL A 677 16.94 -17.84 -5.47
C VAL A 677 18.41 -18.20 -5.60
N ASN A 678 19.00 -17.82 -6.73
CA ASN A 678 20.38 -18.07 -7.11
C ASN A 678 21.26 -16.87 -6.75
N GLY A 679 22.42 -17.13 -6.13
CA GLY A 679 23.56 -16.21 -6.05
C GLY A 679 24.79 -16.84 -6.71
N SER A 680 25.09 -16.43 -7.94
CA SER A 680 26.29 -16.85 -8.69
C SER A 680 27.24 -15.68 -8.90
N ASN A 681 28.55 -15.96 -8.99
CA ASN A 681 29.55 -14.98 -9.43
C ASN A 681 30.79 -15.67 -10.04
N MET A 682 31.56 -14.91 -10.82
CA MET A 682 32.77 -15.34 -11.53
C MET A 682 33.90 -14.33 -11.29
N VAL A 683 35.14 -14.81 -11.22
CA VAL A 683 36.34 -13.97 -11.18
C VAL A 683 37.42 -14.52 -12.10
N VAL A 684 38.11 -13.63 -12.80
CA VAL A 684 39.38 -13.91 -13.48
C VAL A 684 40.49 -13.30 -12.61
N VAL A 685 41.46 -14.11 -12.20
CA VAL A 685 42.46 -13.70 -11.20
C VAL A 685 43.78 -14.44 -11.40
N HIS A 686 44.89 -13.70 -11.27
CA HIS A 686 46.22 -14.29 -11.16
C HIS A 686 46.44 -14.86 -9.75
N ILE A 687 46.92 -16.10 -9.66
CA ILE A 687 47.32 -16.72 -8.40
C ILE A 687 48.64 -17.47 -8.57
N ASN A 688 49.41 -17.52 -7.49
CA ASN A 688 50.71 -18.19 -7.46
C ASN A 688 50.55 -19.67 -7.15
N LYS A 689 51.52 -20.47 -7.58
CA LYS A 689 51.69 -21.85 -7.12
C LYS A 689 51.69 -21.91 -5.57
N GLY A 690 50.76 -22.67 -5.01
CA GLY A 690 50.57 -22.84 -3.57
C GLY A 690 49.40 -22.05 -2.98
N ASP A 691 48.86 -21.04 -3.67
CA ASP A 691 47.70 -20.25 -3.20
C ASP A 691 46.44 -21.13 -3.11
N GLU A 692 45.63 -20.89 -2.08
CA GLU A 692 44.38 -21.61 -1.82
C GLU A 692 43.15 -20.74 -2.11
N VAL A 693 42.21 -21.25 -2.90
CA VAL A 693 40.99 -20.56 -3.34
C VAL A 693 39.74 -21.35 -2.91
N TRP A 694 38.80 -20.71 -2.22
CA TRP A 694 37.56 -21.36 -1.79
C TRP A 694 36.40 -20.40 -1.53
N VAL A 695 35.17 -20.94 -1.52
CA VAL A 695 33.93 -20.23 -1.21
C VAL A 695 33.60 -20.37 0.28
N ARG A 696 33.15 -19.28 0.94
CA ARG A 696 32.65 -19.30 2.33
C ARG A 696 31.37 -18.48 2.48
N ALA A 697 30.61 -18.73 3.55
CA ALA A 697 29.57 -17.83 4.00
C ALA A 697 30.14 -16.44 4.36
N HIS A 698 29.46 -15.37 3.93
CA HIS A 698 29.94 -13.98 4.00
C HIS A 698 30.31 -13.53 5.42
N LYS A 699 31.40 -12.78 5.56
CA LYS A 699 31.97 -12.40 6.86
C LYS A 699 31.12 -11.49 7.74
N SER A 700 30.29 -10.61 7.17
CA SER A 700 29.63 -9.53 7.93
C SER A 700 28.24 -9.84 8.49
N ARG A 701 27.62 -10.97 8.10
CA ARG A 701 26.22 -11.27 8.42
C ARG A 701 26.03 -12.75 8.69
N ASP A 702 25.35 -13.08 9.78
CA ASP A 702 24.93 -14.44 10.04
C ASP A 702 23.83 -14.88 9.05
N PRO A 703 23.95 -16.07 8.44
CA PRO A 703 22.82 -16.69 7.74
C PRO A 703 21.65 -16.94 8.70
N PRO A 704 20.40 -17.01 8.20
CA PRO A 704 19.28 -17.53 9.00
C PRO A 704 19.58 -18.94 9.57
N PRO A 705 19.07 -19.27 10.78
CA PRO A 705 19.11 -20.65 11.27
C PRO A 705 18.45 -21.62 10.29
N GLY A 706 18.95 -22.85 10.16
CA GLY A 706 18.39 -23.84 9.24
C GLY A 706 18.69 -23.62 7.76
N VAL A 707 19.60 -22.69 7.39
CA VAL A 707 20.08 -22.60 6.00
C VAL A 707 20.74 -23.91 5.60
N MET A 708 20.20 -24.51 4.54
CA MET A 708 20.58 -25.81 4.02
C MET A 708 20.65 -25.74 2.49
N LEU A 709 21.76 -26.24 1.94
CA LEU A 709 21.94 -26.33 0.49
C LEU A 709 21.51 -27.70 -0.02
N SER A 710 21.02 -27.72 -1.26
CA SER A 710 20.62 -28.92 -2.00
C SER A 710 21.72 -29.34 -2.97
N SER A 711 21.70 -30.61 -3.40
CA SER A 711 22.53 -31.11 -4.50
C SER A 711 22.14 -30.58 -5.89
N PHE A 712 21.07 -29.79 -5.99
CA PHE A 712 20.65 -29.18 -7.24
C PHE A 712 21.16 -27.74 -7.36
N ALA A 713 21.92 -27.46 -8.42
CA ALA A 713 22.43 -26.13 -8.77
C ALA A 713 23.21 -25.42 -7.65
N ASN A 714 23.99 -26.17 -6.86
CA ASN A 714 25.04 -25.64 -5.99
C ASN A 714 26.40 -26.20 -6.46
N SER A 715 27.27 -25.34 -7.00
CA SER A 715 28.54 -25.78 -7.62
C SER A 715 29.68 -24.75 -7.51
N PHE A 716 30.92 -25.25 -7.58
CA PHE A 716 32.15 -24.45 -7.65
C PHE A 716 33.12 -25.09 -8.64
N ALA A 717 33.70 -24.27 -9.52
CA ALA A 717 34.56 -24.71 -10.61
C ALA A 717 35.60 -23.65 -10.95
N GLY A 718 36.64 -24.06 -11.68
CA GLY A 718 37.64 -23.14 -12.20
C GLY A 718 38.72 -23.82 -13.04
N PHE A 719 39.44 -23.03 -13.84
CA PHE A 719 40.44 -23.52 -14.77
C PHE A 719 41.55 -22.50 -15.02
N LEU A 720 42.73 -22.99 -15.38
CA LEU A 720 43.86 -22.20 -15.85
C LEU A 720 43.55 -21.65 -17.25
N LEU A 721 43.61 -20.33 -17.41
CA LEU A 721 43.40 -19.64 -18.68
C LEU A 721 44.72 -19.50 -19.45
N TYR A 722 45.81 -19.19 -18.75
CA TYR A 722 47.19 -19.26 -19.22
C TYR A 722 48.18 -19.37 -18.05
N GLU A 723 49.23 -20.17 -18.25
CA GLU A 723 50.43 -20.26 -17.40
C GLU A 723 51.32 -19.01 -17.61
N ASP A 724 52.12 -18.66 -16.60
CA ASP A 724 53.04 -17.50 -16.62
C ASP A 724 54.33 -17.74 -17.44
#